data_AF-A0A5C9DXY1-F1
#
_entry.id   AF-A0A5C9DXY1-F1
#
_cell.length_a   1.000
_cell.length_b   1.000
_cell.length_c   1.000
_cell.angle_alpha   90.00
_cell.angle_beta   90.00
_cell.angle_gamma   90.00
#
_symmetry.space_group_name_H-M   'P 1'
#
loop_
_entity.id
_entity.type
_entity.pdbx_description
1 polymer ?
#
loop_
_entity_poly.entity_id
_entity_poly.type
_entity_poly.pdbx_seq_one_letter_code
_entity_poly.pdbx_strand_id
1 'polypeptide(L)'
;MTVKKDKIQSYCAYCGSPIKEELLKEAKESSNRIICEYCGLRIYPQKYFDSNNEKSNHFNKKSKTKRKKYGDLTKEELNQISIDVFLEDKDFSLHFKQNLCLVLSRVIHYMILNSPPHFQVNEKKIRFLGWPICKDLVNNLEFVSHKRLNHGFLKNLHKLSIEQFELPFKLLQEKLQTDSIYRYSFVYFLEWLIYIIFELIMLKQQGGKQKLPELKKRLLKDMKEFEYVKVPFEDVKKRAQNTMKLNNNIDQTKKENVLLENKIKRFPFNIFERIKGKNDYLYKFCKKVKENIEKFTDSIECTDKQKEFIILKSKEILNKLMSKAEREEITIPMNAKPNKHSAAIIYAVLVSNDYMPHLSGLDLAKLLLGKSTSCVSKYYNIWYKKIAPRLHFDFRHAQLGRSREFISLYIFEQLLDKSIDTSVLIARLRNIITSKKHPLIKAIGKGPIRAYCEMNNFYPKTFTKFFSDLVKIVKLLIISIESHKIIGADFSSLAFINYLVSKKINLYLKKRSLKRVIGRIFKFLKNSKYKYLFPPQMQSEKDVLLDGRRIIIGLRIKDYVMKHIYNGKYLLNGIAVCPECLKEGFRINIKSPRITSKEFHHKNARLEGYTSAEFYSLFASDRGNPYFLQDLIHKMESESVVLLCRAHHRLKHVPHFISFKKLICWEEIPIEFPQKIFELSPEIIHMLAILCVDNYYETKSKKLNKRIQIKNGIINKLKKKYLIDYFCNGLCPCCGEFNSKDHLPVFDFNHLEESSEDSDYVSRSFYLPTSKLANKMEIEEGGYLCCNCHTLIHEDIGKTDLVYEDEKISQIIIKDKNSILEKNKKNLIQNTKSIENILKPSFRIQRSHIKFLFSIYEASKQKNLVTTGDLSKYYNNSVSYSARFFKRRKIFLENYGKINWGKGSSQTEYYFNKKGKKVVELMIYFKDYYQNLKEDYSIL
;
A
#
# COMPACT_ATOMS: atom_id res chain seq x y z
N MET A 1 53.81 3.67 -27.72
CA MET A 1 52.67 3.43 -26.81
C MET A 1 52.03 2.10 -27.17
N THR A 2 52.18 1.08 -26.33
CA THR A 2 51.58 -0.25 -26.53
C THR A 2 50.10 -0.23 -26.15
N VAL A 3 49.22 -0.43 -27.14
CA VAL A 3 47.77 -0.61 -26.94
C VAL A 3 47.55 -1.87 -26.10
N LYS A 4 47.07 -1.72 -24.86
CA LYS A 4 46.68 -2.85 -24.02
C LYS A 4 45.45 -3.52 -24.64
N LYS A 5 45.57 -4.78 -25.05
CA LYS A 5 44.45 -5.59 -25.56
C LYS A 5 43.37 -5.75 -24.49
N ASP A 6 42.14 -5.35 -24.79
CA ASP A 6 40.98 -5.50 -23.92
C ASP A 6 40.72 -6.98 -23.58
N LYS A 7 40.65 -7.31 -22.28
CA LYS A 7 40.27 -8.65 -21.81
C LYS A 7 38.75 -8.79 -21.82
N ILE A 8 38.23 -9.47 -22.84
CA ILE A 8 36.83 -9.93 -22.87
C ILE A 8 36.69 -11.08 -21.87
N GLN A 9 35.68 -11.03 -20.99
CA GLN A 9 35.39 -12.10 -20.04
C GLN A 9 34.97 -13.38 -20.78
N SER A 10 35.52 -14.53 -20.40
CA SER A 10 35.22 -15.83 -21.03
C SER A 10 33.90 -16.47 -20.54
N TYR A 11 33.08 -15.70 -19.83
CA TYR A 11 31.82 -16.16 -19.26
C TYR A 11 30.79 -15.04 -19.27
N CYS A 12 29.51 -15.40 -19.36
CA CYS A 12 28.42 -14.45 -19.29
C CYS A 12 28.29 -13.87 -17.87
N ALA A 13 28.38 -12.54 -17.73
CA ALA A 13 28.28 -11.86 -16.43
C ALA A 13 26.92 -12.07 -15.70
N TYR A 14 25.88 -12.51 -16.42
CA TYR A 14 24.55 -12.71 -15.86
C TYR A 14 24.29 -14.16 -15.41
N CYS A 15 24.50 -15.15 -16.28
CA CYS A 15 24.21 -16.56 -15.94
C CYS A 15 25.45 -17.35 -15.51
N GLY A 16 26.65 -16.80 -15.67
CA GLY A 16 27.93 -17.45 -15.33
C GLY A 16 28.36 -18.55 -16.31
N SER A 17 27.61 -18.80 -17.38
CA SER A 17 27.97 -19.82 -18.38
C SER A 17 29.21 -19.41 -19.17
N PRO A 18 30.13 -20.34 -19.47
CA PRO A 18 31.29 -20.06 -20.31
C PRO A 18 30.84 -19.70 -21.74
N ILE A 19 31.52 -18.75 -22.37
CA ILE A 19 31.31 -18.34 -23.76
C ILE A 19 32.32 -19.11 -24.61
N LYS A 20 31.85 -19.77 -25.68
CA LYS A 20 32.74 -20.50 -26.60
C LYS A 20 33.81 -19.56 -27.16
N GLU A 21 35.03 -20.08 -27.29
CA GLU A 21 36.20 -19.29 -27.67
C GLU A 21 36.11 -18.75 -29.11
N GLU A 22 35.41 -19.48 -29.98
CA GLU A 22 35.05 -19.08 -31.35
C GLU A 22 34.21 -17.79 -31.36
N LEU A 23 33.17 -17.73 -30.53
CA LEU A 23 32.34 -16.52 -30.37
C LEU A 23 33.19 -15.36 -29.79
N LEU A 24 34.06 -15.63 -28.83
CA LEU A 24 34.95 -14.59 -28.29
C LEU A 24 35.95 -14.03 -29.33
N LYS A 25 36.37 -14.84 -30.31
CA LYS A 25 37.16 -14.37 -31.46
C LYS A 25 36.30 -13.53 -32.40
N GLU A 26 35.10 -14.00 -32.72
CA GLU A 26 34.15 -13.30 -33.59
C GLU A 26 33.77 -11.90 -33.04
N ALA A 27 33.63 -11.77 -31.70
CA ALA A 27 33.40 -10.48 -31.02
C ALA A 27 34.53 -9.49 -31.20
N LYS A 28 35.77 -10.00 -31.22
CA LYS A 28 36.98 -9.18 -31.38
C LYS A 28 37.15 -8.71 -32.81
N GLU A 29 36.69 -9.50 -33.77
CA GLU A 29 36.94 -9.28 -35.20
C GLU A 29 35.82 -8.49 -35.89
N SER A 30 34.55 -8.68 -35.50
CA SER A 30 33.41 -8.19 -36.30
C SER A 30 32.66 -6.99 -35.74
N SER A 31 32.99 -6.48 -34.54
CA SER A 31 32.17 -5.49 -33.79
C SER A 31 30.70 -5.91 -33.56
N ASN A 32 30.32 -7.13 -33.95
CA ASN A 32 28.94 -7.59 -33.90
C ASN A 32 28.54 -8.05 -32.50
N ARG A 33 27.23 -7.97 -32.26
CA ARG A 33 26.60 -8.22 -30.96
C ARG A 33 26.63 -9.72 -30.65
N ILE A 34 27.33 -10.13 -29.60
CA ILE A 34 27.31 -11.52 -29.13
C ILE A 34 26.19 -11.73 -28.13
N ILE A 35 25.48 -12.84 -28.31
CA ILE A 35 24.41 -13.31 -27.45
C ILE A 35 24.92 -14.54 -26.69
N CYS A 36 24.75 -14.58 -25.37
CA CYS A 36 25.07 -15.78 -24.60
C CYS A 36 24.17 -16.94 -25.03
N GLU A 37 24.75 -18.03 -25.55
CA GLU A 37 23.99 -19.20 -26.03
C GLU A 37 23.06 -19.82 -24.96
N TYR A 38 23.36 -19.64 -23.67
CA TYR A 38 22.60 -20.24 -22.57
C TYR A 38 21.48 -19.36 -22.02
N CYS A 39 21.68 -18.04 -21.96
CA CYS A 39 20.71 -17.13 -21.34
C CYS A 39 20.21 -16.02 -22.26
N GLY A 40 20.67 -15.97 -23.51
CA GLY A 40 20.24 -15.00 -24.51
C GLY A 40 20.65 -13.55 -24.22
N LEU A 41 21.45 -13.31 -23.17
CA LEU A 41 21.81 -11.95 -22.76
C LEU A 41 22.90 -11.39 -23.67
N ARG A 42 22.73 -10.12 -24.09
CA ARG A 42 23.72 -9.39 -24.89
C ARG A 42 24.99 -9.17 -24.08
N ILE A 43 26.12 -9.55 -24.65
CA ILE A 43 27.43 -9.42 -24.03
C ILE A 43 28.12 -8.21 -24.64
N TYR A 44 28.27 -7.14 -23.85
CA TYR A 44 28.97 -5.94 -24.30
C TYR A 44 30.46 -6.06 -23.98
N PRO A 45 31.38 -5.77 -24.93
CA PRO A 45 32.78 -5.57 -24.60
C PRO A 45 32.86 -4.38 -23.64
N GLN A 46 33.43 -4.61 -22.46
CA GLN A 46 33.47 -3.62 -21.40
C GLN A 46 34.55 -2.56 -21.74
N LYS A 47 34.17 -1.46 -22.42
CA LYS A 47 35.05 -0.29 -22.54
C LYS A 47 35.23 0.32 -21.16
N TYR A 48 36.48 0.45 -20.72
CA TYR A 48 36.85 1.11 -19.47
C TYR A 48 36.30 2.54 -19.47
N PHE A 49 35.43 2.85 -18.50
CA PHE A 49 35.17 4.24 -18.12
C PHE A 49 36.43 4.72 -17.38
N ASP A 50 37.26 5.51 -18.06
CA ASP A 50 38.32 6.26 -17.41
C ASP A 50 37.70 7.25 -16.43
N SER A 51 38.01 7.06 -15.16
CA SER A 51 37.69 7.98 -14.08
C SER A 51 38.99 8.66 -13.68
N ASN A 52 39.36 9.73 -14.37
CA ASN A 52 40.23 10.78 -13.87
C ASN A 52 40.18 12.00 -14.80
N ASN A 53 40.11 13.18 -14.16
CA ASN A 53 40.09 14.54 -14.70
C ASN A 53 38.76 15.07 -15.26
N GLU A 54 37.99 15.71 -14.38
CA GLU A 54 37.67 17.13 -14.55
C GLU A 54 37.16 17.73 -13.22
N LYS A 55 37.98 18.63 -12.66
CA LYS A 55 37.56 19.59 -11.64
C LYS A 55 36.95 20.78 -12.38
N SER A 56 35.67 21.09 -12.18
CA SER A 56 35.21 22.48 -12.00
C SER A 56 33.72 22.57 -11.64
N ASN A 57 33.49 23.32 -10.56
CA ASN A 57 32.40 24.27 -10.30
C ASN A 57 30.91 23.90 -10.52
N HIS A 58 30.21 23.95 -9.39
CA HIS A 58 28.86 24.48 -9.18
C HIS A 58 27.86 24.38 -10.35
N PHE A 59 27.00 23.35 -10.32
CA PHE A 59 25.59 23.54 -10.66
C PHE A 59 24.68 22.63 -9.81
N ASN A 60 23.97 23.26 -8.88
CA ASN A 60 22.76 22.74 -8.27
C ASN A 60 21.68 22.56 -9.35
N LYS A 61 21.52 21.34 -9.88
CA LYS A 61 20.27 20.91 -10.53
C LYS A 61 19.90 19.53 -10.01
N LYS A 62 18.95 19.51 -9.06
CA LYS A 62 18.19 18.32 -8.68
C LYS A 62 17.55 17.73 -9.94
N SER A 63 18.13 16.67 -10.49
CA SER A 63 17.52 15.89 -11.55
C SER A 63 16.29 15.18 -10.98
N LYS A 64 15.11 15.72 -11.27
CA LYS A 64 13.84 15.00 -11.19
C LYS A 64 13.95 13.79 -12.13
N THR A 65 14.13 12.59 -11.58
CA THR A 65 13.87 11.34 -12.29
C THR A 65 12.37 11.24 -12.59
N LYS A 66 11.95 11.87 -13.68
CA LYS A 66 10.62 11.66 -14.28
C LYS A 66 10.54 10.17 -14.67
N ARG A 67 9.55 9.48 -14.09
CA ARG A 67 9.17 8.10 -14.40
C ARG A 67 8.85 7.97 -15.90
N LYS A 68 9.75 7.36 -16.67
CA LYS A 68 9.48 6.83 -18.02
C LYS A 68 8.78 5.48 -17.86
N LYS A 69 7.49 5.34 -18.20
CA LYS A 69 6.91 3.98 -18.38
C LYS A 69 5.81 3.84 -19.46
N TYR A 70 5.38 4.92 -20.11
CA TYR A 70 4.52 4.87 -21.32
C TYR A 70 4.83 6.00 -22.33
N GLY A 71 5.91 6.76 -22.10
CA GLY A 71 6.15 8.03 -22.80
C GLY A 71 6.55 7.90 -24.26
N ASP A 72 6.85 6.69 -24.73
CA ASP A 72 7.41 6.46 -26.06
C ASP A 72 6.35 5.92 -27.05
N LEU A 73 5.10 5.69 -26.62
CA LEU A 73 4.01 5.29 -27.51
C LEU A 73 3.18 6.50 -27.97
N THR A 74 2.85 6.52 -29.25
CA THR A 74 1.89 7.42 -29.85
C THR A 74 0.46 7.10 -29.37
N LYS A 75 -0.44 8.08 -29.51
CA LYS A 75 -1.86 7.92 -29.16
C LYS A 75 -2.56 6.86 -30.01
N GLU A 76 -2.09 6.64 -31.23
CA GLU A 76 -2.60 5.61 -32.14
C GLU A 76 -2.19 4.22 -31.67
N GLU A 77 -0.92 4.03 -31.28
CA GLU A 77 -0.44 2.78 -30.68
C GLU A 77 -1.16 2.45 -29.37
N LEU A 78 -1.49 3.46 -28.55
CA LEU A 78 -2.28 3.25 -27.33
C LEU A 78 -3.71 2.74 -27.61
N ASN A 79 -4.31 3.11 -28.75
CA ASN A 79 -5.64 2.64 -29.13
C ASN A 79 -5.62 1.20 -29.69
N GLN A 80 -4.44 0.69 -30.05
CA GLN A 80 -4.26 -0.67 -30.56
C GLN A 80 -4.02 -1.70 -29.44
N ILE A 81 -3.81 -1.23 -28.19
CA ILE A 81 -3.63 -2.12 -27.04
C ILE A 81 -4.98 -2.75 -26.65
N SER A 82 -5.14 -4.04 -26.92
CA SER A 82 -6.30 -4.85 -26.51
C SER A 82 -5.85 -6.27 -26.16
N ILE A 83 -6.61 -6.96 -25.30
CA ILE A 83 -6.41 -8.39 -25.03
C ILE A 83 -6.55 -9.23 -26.31
N ASP A 84 -7.34 -8.75 -27.27
CA ASP A 84 -7.65 -9.45 -28.53
C ASP A 84 -6.40 -9.61 -29.41
N VAL A 85 -5.43 -8.70 -29.30
CA VAL A 85 -4.16 -8.78 -30.04
C VAL A 85 -3.43 -10.10 -29.75
N PHE A 86 -3.45 -10.59 -28.50
CA PHE A 86 -2.92 -11.92 -28.17
C PHE A 86 -3.92 -13.04 -28.49
N LEU A 87 -5.20 -12.85 -28.15
CA LEU A 87 -6.22 -13.91 -28.28
C LEU A 87 -6.53 -14.27 -29.73
N GLU A 88 -6.36 -13.34 -30.67
CA GLU A 88 -6.60 -13.52 -32.11
C GLU A 88 -5.32 -13.73 -32.92
N ASP A 89 -4.14 -13.65 -32.29
CA ASP A 89 -2.85 -13.89 -32.94
C ASP A 89 -2.79 -15.27 -33.61
N LYS A 90 -2.65 -15.29 -34.94
CA LYS A 90 -2.69 -16.51 -35.75
C LYS A 90 -1.43 -17.36 -35.59
N ASP A 91 -0.33 -16.79 -35.08
CA ASP A 91 0.93 -17.51 -34.89
C ASP A 91 0.86 -18.51 -33.72
N PHE A 92 -0.20 -18.42 -32.92
CA PHE A 92 -0.43 -19.26 -31.75
C PHE A 92 -1.69 -20.09 -31.92
N SER A 93 -1.53 -21.42 -31.89
CA SER A 93 -2.69 -22.32 -31.94
C SER A 93 -3.61 -22.12 -30.73
N LEU A 94 -4.91 -22.38 -30.92
CA LEU A 94 -5.90 -22.33 -29.84
C LEU A 94 -5.48 -23.23 -28.65
N HIS A 95 -4.91 -24.41 -28.95
CA HIS A 95 -4.40 -25.32 -27.94
C HIS A 95 -3.24 -24.73 -27.14
N PHE A 96 -2.31 -24.02 -27.78
CA PHE A 96 -1.25 -23.32 -27.07
C PHE A 96 -1.80 -22.23 -26.16
N LYS A 97 -2.69 -21.36 -26.66
CA LYS A 97 -3.28 -20.27 -25.86
C LYS A 97 -4.03 -20.80 -24.63
N GLN A 98 -4.80 -21.87 -24.79
CA GLN A 98 -5.50 -22.52 -23.68
C GLN A 98 -4.54 -23.08 -22.63
N ASN A 99 -3.47 -23.77 -23.07
CA ASN A 99 -2.45 -24.28 -22.16
C ASN A 99 -1.65 -23.16 -21.48
N LEU A 100 -1.37 -22.07 -22.20
CA LEU A 100 -0.70 -20.91 -21.64
C LEU A 100 -1.55 -20.25 -20.54
N CYS A 101 -2.86 -20.09 -20.77
CA CYS A 101 -3.79 -19.65 -19.74
C CYS A 101 -3.71 -20.51 -18.48
N LEU A 102 -3.70 -21.85 -18.62
CA LEU A 102 -3.60 -22.77 -17.49
C LEU A 102 -2.27 -22.60 -16.73
N VAL A 103 -1.16 -22.60 -17.47
CA VAL A 103 0.19 -22.47 -16.90
C VAL A 103 0.33 -21.14 -16.17
N LEU A 104 -0.06 -20.02 -16.79
CA LEU A 104 -0.02 -18.70 -16.16
C LEU A 104 -0.96 -18.61 -14.95
N SER A 105 -2.11 -19.27 -15.01
CA SER A 105 -3.05 -19.33 -13.88
C SER A 105 -2.45 -20.03 -12.67
N ARG A 106 -1.70 -21.12 -12.87
CA ARG A 106 -0.97 -21.81 -11.80
C ARG A 106 0.11 -20.92 -11.20
N VAL A 107 0.86 -20.20 -12.05
CA VAL A 107 1.89 -19.24 -11.61
C VAL A 107 1.25 -18.12 -10.78
N ILE A 108 0.18 -17.51 -11.28
CA ILE A 108 -0.56 -16.44 -10.59
C ILE A 108 -1.10 -16.93 -9.23
N HIS A 109 -1.76 -18.09 -9.21
CA HIS A 109 -2.27 -18.68 -7.98
C HIS A 109 -1.16 -18.94 -6.96
N TYR A 110 -0.03 -19.50 -7.39
CA TYR A 110 1.15 -19.69 -6.54
C TYR A 110 1.67 -18.35 -5.98
N MET A 111 1.75 -17.31 -6.80
CA MET A 111 2.20 -15.99 -6.37
C MET A 111 1.23 -15.36 -5.36
N ILE A 112 -0.09 -15.47 -5.57
CA ILE A 112 -1.11 -14.98 -4.65
C ILE A 112 -0.99 -15.67 -3.28
N LEU A 113 -0.87 -17.01 -3.26
CA LEU A 113 -0.75 -17.78 -2.01
C LEU A 113 0.55 -17.49 -1.24
N ASN A 114 1.63 -17.16 -1.94
CA ASN A 114 2.94 -16.89 -1.34
C ASN A 114 3.23 -15.40 -1.13
N SER A 115 2.28 -14.52 -1.44
CA SER A 115 2.43 -13.08 -1.21
C SER A 115 2.39 -12.76 0.30
N PRO A 116 3.14 -11.74 0.76
CA PRO A 116 3.18 -11.36 2.18
C PRO A 116 1.78 -11.14 2.81
N PRO A 117 1.60 -11.39 4.12
CA PRO A 117 0.29 -11.36 4.78
C PRO A 117 -0.42 -9.99 4.83
N HIS A 118 0.21 -8.90 4.39
CA HIS A 118 -0.49 -7.62 4.15
C HIS A 118 -1.28 -7.60 2.83
N PHE A 119 -1.17 -8.66 2.02
CA PHE A 119 -1.97 -8.91 0.81
C PHE A 119 -3.14 -9.89 1.06
N GLN A 120 -3.41 -10.29 2.31
CA GLN A 120 -4.63 -11.05 2.64
C GLN A 120 -5.82 -10.09 2.57
N VAL A 121 -6.65 -10.29 1.56
CA VAL A 121 -7.64 -9.33 1.06
C VAL A 121 -8.92 -9.35 1.89
N ASN A 122 -9.44 -8.15 2.21
CA ASN A 122 -10.79 -7.94 2.72
C ASN A 122 -11.71 -7.56 1.53
N GLU A 123 -12.88 -8.22 1.42
CA GLU A 123 -13.86 -8.10 0.31
C GLU A 123 -14.15 -6.66 -0.12
N LYS A 124 -14.15 -5.71 0.82
CA LYS A 124 -14.60 -4.33 0.56
C LYS A 124 -13.57 -3.41 -0.13
N LYS A 125 -12.32 -3.83 -0.37
CA LYS A 125 -11.24 -2.98 -0.95
C LYS A 125 -10.70 -3.43 -2.32
N ILE A 126 -11.34 -4.40 -2.96
CA ILE A 126 -10.78 -5.17 -4.09
C ILE A 126 -10.60 -4.33 -5.37
N ARG A 127 -11.54 -3.44 -5.71
CA ARG A 127 -11.43 -2.59 -6.91
C ARG A 127 -10.31 -1.55 -6.84
N PHE A 128 -9.89 -1.13 -5.64
CA PHE A 128 -8.90 -0.07 -5.46
C PHE A 128 -7.48 -0.60 -5.15
N LEU A 129 -7.35 -1.81 -4.57
CA LEU A 129 -6.06 -2.45 -4.29
C LEU A 129 -5.57 -3.38 -5.40
N GLY A 130 -6.46 -3.79 -6.33
CA GLY A 130 -6.10 -4.66 -7.44
C GLY A 130 -5.01 -4.06 -8.34
N TRP A 131 -5.06 -2.76 -8.64
CA TRP A 131 -4.12 -2.17 -9.59
C TRP A 131 -2.66 -2.17 -9.13
N PRO A 132 -2.28 -1.77 -7.89
CA PRO A 132 -0.90 -1.89 -7.44
C PRO A 132 -0.41 -3.34 -7.32
N ILE A 133 -1.28 -4.28 -6.93
CA ILE A 133 -0.94 -5.71 -6.81
C ILE A 133 -0.79 -6.35 -8.19
N CYS A 134 -1.73 -6.12 -9.11
CA CYS A 134 -1.62 -6.52 -10.50
C CYS A 134 -0.38 -5.90 -11.14
N LYS A 135 -0.11 -4.62 -10.86
CA LYS A 135 1.08 -3.92 -11.37
C LYS A 135 2.37 -4.48 -10.79
N ASP A 136 2.45 -4.81 -9.50
CA ASP A 136 3.62 -5.47 -8.92
C ASP A 136 3.75 -6.92 -9.40
N LEU A 137 2.65 -7.65 -9.58
CA LEU A 137 2.68 -9.00 -10.16
C LEU A 137 3.13 -8.95 -11.62
N VAL A 138 2.60 -8.05 -12.43
CA VAL A 138 2.99 -7.79 -13.82
C VAL A 138 4.45 -7.31 -13.90
N ASN A 139 4.90 -6.44 -13.00
CA ASN A 139 6.30 -5.98 -12.93
C ASN A 139 7.23 -7.09 -12.45
N ASN A 140 6.81 -7.97 -11.54
CA ASN A 140 7.59 -9.15 -11.12
C ASN A 140 7.52 -10.29 -12.15
N LEU A 141 6.52 -10.26 -13.02
CA LEU A 141 6.41 -11.03 -14.25
C LEU A 141 7.14 -10.32 -15.42
N GLU A 142 7.87 -9.21 -15.21
CA GLU A 142 8.68 -8.57 -16.26
C GLU A 142 9.52 -9.67 -16.91
N PHE A 143 9.18 -9.91 -18.18
CA PHE A 143 9.52 -11.10 -18.92
C PHE A 143 11.04 -11.26 -18.99
N VAL A 144 11.58 -12.20 -18.21
CA VAL A 144 12.94 -12.68 -18.43
C VAL A 144 12.85 -13.70 -19.57
N SER A 145 13.09 -13.22 -20.78
CA SER A 145 12.90 -13.87 -22.08
C SER A 145 13.57 -15.23 -22.29
N HIS A 146 14.28 -15.80 -21.32
CA HIS A 146 14.98 -17.08 -21.45
C HIS A 146 14.92 -17.95 -20.19
N LYS A 147 13.99 -17.67 -19.25
CA LYS A 147 13.73 -18.58 -18.13
C LYS A 147 12.74 -19.66 -18.56
N ARG A 148 13.18 -20.92 -18.53
CA ARG A 148 12.25 -22.06 -18.62
C ARG A 148 11.25 -21.97 -17.48
N LEU A 149 9.97 -22.16 -17.80
CA LEU A 149 8.95 -22.31 -16.77
C LEU A 149 9.30 -23.55 -15.94
N ASN A 150 9.09 -23.47 -14.63
CA ASN A 150 9.32 -24.64 -13.76
C ASN A 150 8.45 -25.80 -14.27
N HIS A 151 9.03 -26.99 -14.49
CA HIS A 151 8.31 -28.19 -14.92
C HIS A 151 7.07 -28.49 -14.07
N GLY A 152 7.05 -28.10 -12.80
CA GLY A 152 5.87 -28.21 -11.94
C GLY A 152 4.65 -27.44 -12.43
N PHE A 153 4.83 -26.30 -13.12
CA PHE A 153 3.74 -25.54 -13.74
C PHE A 153 3.31 -26.08 -15.10
N LEU A 154 4.13 -26.93 -15.73
CA LEU A 154 3.89 -27.54 -17.04
C LEU A 154 3.28 -28.95 -16.95
N LYS A 155 2.88 -29.40 -15.75
CA LYS A 155 2.18 -30.69 -15.59
C LYS A 155 0.77 -30.62 -16.19
N ASN A 156 0.21 -31.75 -16.63
CA ASN A 156 -1.18 -31.83 -17.10
C ASN A 156 -1.54 -30.80 -18.21
N LEU A 157 -0.66 -30.63 -19.20
CA LEU A 157 -1.00 -29.87 -20.39
C LEU A 157 -2.05 -30.64 -21.20
N HIS A 158 -3.06 -29.94 -21.70
CA HIS A 158 -4.10 -30.54 -22.52
C HIS A 158 -3.62 -30.68 -23.97
N LYS A 159 -3.53 -31.92 -24.45
CA LYS A 159 -3.25 -32.25 -25.85
C LYS A 159 -1.92 -31.68 -26.39
N LEU A 160 -1.01 -31.28 -25.52
CA LEU A 160 0.34 -30.83 -25.87
C LEU A 160 1.34 -31.53 -24.95
N SER A 161 2.43 -32.02 -25.51
CA SER A 161 3.61 -32.36 -24.72
C SER A 161 4.30 -31.08 -24.21
N ILE A 162 5.23 -31.23 -23.27
CA ILE A 162 6.02 -30.09 -22.76
C ILE A 162 6.82 -29.46 -23.89
N GLU A 163 7.42 -30.29 -24.75
CA GLU A 163 8.23 -29.87 -25.90
C GLU A 163 7.37 -29.11 -26.92
N GLN A 164 6.14 -29.61 -27.20
CA GLN A 164 5.18 -28.96 -28.09
C GLN A 164 4.65 -27.62 -27.53
N PHE A 165 4.66 -27.43 -26.22
CA PHE A 165 4.32 -26.16 -25.58
C PHE A 165 5.50 -25.17 -25.58
N GLU A 166 6.72 -25.65 -25.34
CA GLU A 166 7.91 -24.80 -25.24
C GLU A 166 8.25 -24.09 -26.55
N LEU A 167 8.01 -24.71 -27.70
CA LEU A 167 8.31 -24.12 -29.01
C LEU A 167 7.51 -22.82 -29.28
N PRO A 168 6.16 -22.82 -29.27
CA PRO A 168 5.38 -21.59 -29.37
C PRO A 168 5.56 -20.66 -28.17
N PHE A 169 5.92 -21.15 -26.98
CA PHE A 169 6.25 -20.28 -25.85
C PHE A 169 7.50 -19.43 -26.11
N LYS A 170 8.53 -19.98 -26.78
CA LYS A 170 9.70 -19.20 -27.21
C LYS A 170 9.33 -18.13 -28.23
N LEU A 171 8.49 -18.47 -29.20
CA LEU A 171 8.00 -17.49 -30.20
C LEU A 171 7.20 -16.36 -29.53
N LEU A 172 6.39 -16.68 -28.53
CA LEU A 172 5.70 -15.67 -27.72
C LEU A 172 6.69 -14.76 -27.00
N GLN A 173 7.73 -15.32 -26.39
CA GLN A 173 8.78 -14.53 -25.73
C GLN A 173 9.48 -13.58 -26.70
N GLU A 174 9.74 -14.02 -27.92
CA GLU A 174 10.34 -13.21 -28.98
C GLU A 174 9.42 -12.04 -29.37
N LYS A 175 8.14 -12.29 -29.66
CA LYS A 175 7.17 -11.23 -29.97
C LYS A 175 7.04 -10.18 -28.88
N LEU A 176 7.06 -10.60 -27.61
CA LEU A 176 7.00 -9.67 -26.46
C LEU A 176 8.24 -8.78 -26.35
N GLN A 177 9.36 -9.15 -26.96
CA GLN A 177 10.57 -8.33 -27.00
C GLN A 177 10.61 -7.40 -28.20
N THR A 178 10.14 -7.86 -29.35
CA THR A 178 10.29 -7.17 -30.63
C THR A 178 9.13 -6.21 -30.92
N ASP A 179 7.94 -6.47 -30.40
CA ASP A 179 6.74 -5.66 -30.62
C ASP A 179 6.24 -5.05 -29.30
N SER A 180 6.36 -3.71 -29.20
CA SER A 180 5.90 -2.97 -28.02
C SER A 180 4.40 -3.01 -27.84
N ILE A 181 3.61 -2.93 -28.92
CA ILE A 181 2.14 -2.97 -28.85
C ILE A 181 1.70 -4.34 -28.35
N TYR A 182 2.26 -5.40 -28.94
CA TYR A 182 2.01 -6.77 -28.52
C TYR A 182 2.36 -7.01 -27.05
N ARG A 183 3.52 -6.49 -26.59
CA ARG A 183 3.93 -6.55 -25.19
C ARG A 183 2.91 -5.90 -24.26
N TYR A 184 2.44 -4.70 -24.57
CA TYR A 184 1.46 -4.02 -23.71
C TYR A 184 0.07 -4.68 -23.76
N SER A 185 -0.34 -5.19 -24.92
CA SER A 185 -1.55 -6.01 -25.08
C SER A 185 -1.50 -7.29 -24.25
N PHE A 186 -0.34 -7.96 -24.23
CA PHE A 186 -0.14 -9.15 -23.41
C PHE A 186 -0.12 -8.84 -21.91
N VAL A 187 0.41 -7.69 -21.50
CA VAL A 187 0.28 -7.20 -20.11
C VAL A 187 -1.19 -7.02 -19.73
N TYR A 188 -2.00 -6.43 -20.60
CA TYR A 188 -3.45 -6.30 -20.42
C TYR A 188 -4.13 -7.68 -20.29
N PHE A 189 -3.71 -8.66 -21.10
CA PHE A 189 -4.18 -10.03 -21.00
C PHE A 189 -3.82 -10.68 -19.65
N LEU A 190 -2.61 -10.46 -19.11
CA LEU A 190 -2.22 -10.93 -17.79
C LEU A 190 -3.05 -10.29 -16.67
N GLU A 191 -3.33 -8.99 -16.75
CA GLU A 191 -4.18 -8.30 -15.77
C GLU A 191 -5.59 -8.89 -15.75
N TRP A 192 -6.16 -9.16 -16.92
CA TRP A 192 -7.44 -9.86 -17.06
C TRP A 192 -7.39 -11.26 -16.44
N LEU A 193 -6.33 -12.04 -16.71
CA LEU A 193 -6.21 -13.41 -16.17
C LEU A 193 -6.05 -13.40 -14.64
N ILE A 194 -5.28 -12.46 -14.08
CA ILE A 194 -5.13 -12.30 -12.63
C ILE A 194 -6.49 -12.04 -11.97
N TYR A 195 -7.31 -11.16 -12.56
CA TYR A 195 -8.65 -10.87 -12.07
C TYR A 195 -9.52 -12.14 -12.03
N ILE A 196 -9.51 -12.94 -13.10
CA ILE A 196 -10.27 -14.20 -13.16
C ILE A 196 -9.82 -15.18 -12.08
N ILE A 197 -8.51 -15.36 -11.88
CA ILE A 197 -7.98 -16.27 -10.86
C ILE A 197 -8.31 -15.80 -9.46
N PHE A 198 -8.27 -14.50 -9.22
CA PHE A 198 -8.67 -13.92 -7.94
C PHE A 198 -10.16 -14.20 -7.64
N GLU A 199 -11.03 -14.00 -8.63
CA GLU A 199 -12.46 -14.32 -8.53
C GLU A 199 -12.69 -15.81 -8.21
N LEU A 200 -11.96 -16.72 -8.85
CA LEU A 200 -12.06 -18.16 -8.63
C LEU A 200 -11.61 -18.60 -7.22
N ILE A 201 -10.54 -18.01 -6.69
CA ILE A 201 -10.09 -18.25 -5.32
C ILE A 201 -11.18 -17.86 -4.31
N MET A 202 -11.82 -16.71 -4.53
CA MET A 202 -12.90 -16.22 -3.67
C MET A 202 -14.14 -17.12 -3.73
N LEU A 203 -14.58 -17.51 -4.93
CA LEU A 203 -15.71 -18.42 -5.11
C LEU A 203 -15.47 -19.78 -4.43
N LYS A 204 -14.23 -20.28 -4.44
CA LYS A 204 -13.83 -21.49 -3.72
C LYS A 204 -13.97 -21.32 -2.19
N GLN A 205 -13.62 -20.15 -1.65
CA GLN A 205 -13.75 -19.85 -0.22
C GLN A 205 -15.21 -19.70 0.24
N GLN A 206 -16.10 -19.22 -0.64
CA GLN A 206 -17.51 -18.97 -0.33
C GLN A 206 -18.41 -20.20 -0.53
N GLY A 207 -17.87 -21.37 -0.90
CA GLY A 207 -18.66 -22.60 -1.07
C GLY A 207 -19.71 -22.55 -2.20
N GLY A 208 -19.56 -21.65 -3.16
CA GLY A 208 -20.61 -21.32 -4.14
C GLY A 208 -20.92 -22.42 -5.16
N LYS A 209 -22.21 -22.76 -5.32
CA LYS A 209 -22.78 -23.65 -6.36
C LYS A 209 -23.19 -22.91 -7.65
N GLN A 210 -22.49 -21.85 -8.07
CA GLN A 210 -22.83 -21.15 -9.33
C GLN A 210 -22.37 -21.93 -10.57
N LYS A 211 -23.18 -21.92 -11.65
CA LYS A 211 -22.80 -22.47 -12.97
C LYS A 211 -21.70 -21.59 -13.59
N LEU A 212 -20.47 -22.06 -13.54
CA LEU A 212 -19.30 -21.39 -14.15
C LEU A 212 -19.19 -21.67 -15.66
N PRO A 213 -18.71 -20.71 -16.47
CA PRO A 213 -18.26 -20.95 -17.85
C PRO A 213 -17.20 -22.07 -17.92
N GLU A 214 -17.14 -22.78 -19.05
CA GLU A 214 -16.30 -23.98 -19.23
C GLU A 214 -14.80 -23.75 -18.94
N LEU A 215 -14.23 -22.61 -19.38
CA LEU A 215 -12.85 -22.25 -19.06
C LEU A 215 -12.65 -22.04 -17.55
N LYS A 216 -13.60 -21.35 -16.87
CA LYS A 216 -13.57 -21.16 -15.42
C LYS A 216 -13.70 -22.48 -14.67
N LYS A 217 -14.51 -23.42 -15.16
CA LYS A 217 -14.61 -24.79 -14.61
C LYS A 217 -13.29 -25.56 -14.72
N ARG A 218 -12.63 -25.50 -15.89
CA ARG A 218 -11.33 -26.16 -16.11
C ARG A 218 -10.25 -25.57 -15.21
N LEU A 219 -10.16 -24.24 -15.14
CA LEU A 219 -9.25 -23.55 -14.23
C LEU A 219 -9.51 -23.94 -12.77
N LEU A 220 -10.77 -23.94 -12.34
CA LEU A 220 -11.12 -24.32 -10.98
C LEU A 220 -10.80 -25.79 -10.67
N LYS A 221 -11.02 -26.71 -11.63
CA LYS A 221 -10.69 -28.13 -11.50
C LYS A 221 -9.17 -28.32 -11.37
N ASP A 222 -8.42 -27.72 -12.28
CA ASP A 222 -6.96 -27.78 -12.29
C ASP A 222 -6.35 -27.17 -11.01
N MET A 223 -6.94 -26.07 -10.51
CA MET A 223 -6.56 -25.47 -9.23
C MET A 223 -6.97 -26.30 -8.00
N LYS A 224 -7.99 -27.17 -8.09
CA LYS A 224 -8.36 -28.12 -7.02
C LYS A 224 -7.38 -29.28 -6.95
N GLU A 225 -6.94 -29.80 -8.10
CA GLU A 225 -5.90 -30.84 -8.18
C GLU A 225 -4.53 -30.32 -7.71
N PHE A 226 -4.34 -29.00 -7.69
CA PHE A 226 -3.18 -28.31 -7.14
C PHE A 226 -3.19 -28.19 -5.59
N GLU A 227 -3.73 -29.19 -4.87
CA GLU A 227 -3.43 -29.37 -3.45
C GLU A 227 -1.97 -29.81 -3.29
N TYR A 228 -1.07 -28.83 -3.25
CA TYR A 228 0.33 -29.13 -3.06
C TYR A 228 0.56 -29.73 -1.66
N VAL A 229 1.00 -30.99 -1.67
CA VAL A 229 1.73 -31.68 -0.60
C VAL A 229 2.60 -30.66 0.14
N LYS A 230 2.44 -30.60 1.47
CA LYS A 230 3.22 -29.77 2.39
C LYS A 230 4.73 -29.92 2.11
N VAL A 231 5.28 -29.09 1.24
CA VAL A 231 6.72 -28.84 1.19
C VAL A 231 6.95 -27.60 2.05
N PRO A 232 7.55 -27.73 3.24
CA PRO A 232 7.80 -26.60 4.10
C PRO A 232 8.63 -25.55 3.38
N PHE A 233 8.24 -24.29 3.54
CA PHE A 233 8.87 -23.09 2.96
C PHE A 233 10.39 -22.99 3.26
N GLU A 234 10.84 -23.70 4.29
CA GLU A 234 12.24 -23.88 4.65
C GLU A 234 13.08 -24.65 3.61
N ASP A 235 12.50 -25.55 2.80
CA ASP A 235 13.27 -26.37 1.84
C ASP A 235 13.51 -25.68 0.48
N VAL A 236 12.59 -24.81 0.05
CA VAL A 236 12.79 -23.96 -1.13
C VAL A 236 13.79 -22.82 -0.82
N LYS A 237 13.74 -22.30 0.40
CA LYS A 237 14.71 -21.31 0.90
C LYS A 237 16.10 -21.92 1.11
N LYS A 238 16.18 -23.17 1.58
CA LYS A 238 17.45 -23.93 1.65
C LYS A 238 18.01 -24.23 0.26
N ARG A 239 17.20 -24.62 -0.72
CA ARG A 239 17.68 -24.88 -2.09
C ARG A 239 18.18 -23.59 -2.77
N ALA A 240 17.45 -22.48 -2.65
CA ALA A 240 17.88 -21.19 -3.22
C ALA A 240 19.12 -20.58 -2.51
N GLN A 241 19.26 -20.78 -1.20
CA GLN A 241 20.45 -20.33 -0.46
C GLN A 241 21.65 -21.26 -0.62
N ASN A 242 21.44 -22.55 -0.91
CA ASN A 242 22.51 -23.50 -1.22
C ASN A 242 23.03 -23.30 -2.65
N THR A 243 22.19 -22.98 -3.64
CA THR A 243 22.65 -22.70 -5.01
C THR A 243 23.42 -21.37 -5.12
N MET A 244 23.08 -20.36 -4.32
CA MET A 244 23.85 -19.10 -4.25
C MET A 244 25.13 -19.19 -3.38
N LYS A 245 25.20 -20.14 -2.44
CA LYS A 245 26.45 -20.43 -1.70
C LYS A 245 27.38 -21.41 -2.42
N LEU A 246 26.91 -22.15 -3.42
CA LEU A 246 27.75 -23.08 -4.18
C LEU A 246 28.64 -22.35 -5.20
N ASN A 247 28.16 -21.25 -5.80
CA ASN A 247 28.89 -20.56 -6.86
C ASN A 247 29.83 -19.44 -6.38
N ASN A 248 29.64 -18.90 -5.17
CA ASN A 248 30.61 -17.97 -4.56
C ASN A 248 31.73 -18.66 -3.78
N ASN A 249 31.71 -20.00 -3.70
CA ASN A 249 32.78 -20.77 -3.09
C ASN A 249 33.73 -21.42 -4.08
N ILE A 250 33.50 -21.41 -5.40
CA ILE A 250 34.44 -22.11 -6.29
C ILE A 250 35.79 -21.37 -6.43
N ASP A 251 35.81 -20.04 -6.27
CA ASP A 251 37.07 -19.27 -6.23
C ASP A 251 37.65 -19.09 -4.81
N GLN A 252 36.81 -19.11 -3.78
CA GLN A 252 37.27 -19.05 -2.39
C GLN A 252 37.75 -20.43 -1.90
N THR A 253 37.18 -21.54 -2.38
CA THR A 253 37.64 -22.91 -2.10
C THR A 253 38.91 -23.25 -2.90
N LYS A 254 39.17 -22.63 -4.05
CA LYS A 254 40.48 -22.76 -4.72
C LYS A 254 41.58 -22.01 -3.96
N LYS A 255 41.31 -20.80 -3.46
CA LYS A 255 42.27 -20.07 -2.61
C LYS A 255 42.40 -20.67 -1.20
N GLU A 256 41.34 -21.20 -0.62
CA GLU A 256 41.38 -21.89 0.67
C GLU A 256 41.96 -23.30 0.57
N ASN A 257 41.77 -24.06 -0.52
CA ASN A 257 42.43 -25.36 -0.73
C ASN A 257 43.92 -25.20 -1.01
N VAL A 258 44.36 -24.18 -1.75
CA VAL A 258 45.78 -23.85 -1.91
C VAL A 258 46.39 -23.37 -0.58
N LEU A 259 45.61 -22.69 0.28
CA LEU A 259 46.04 -22.33 1.63
C LEU A 259 45.96 -23.51 2.62
N LEU A 260 45.07 -24.48 2.40
CA LEU A 260 44.89 -25.69 3.21
C LEU A 260 46.00 -26.70 2.89
N GLU A 261 46.33 -26.94 1.62
CA GLU A 261 47.48 -27.74 1.20
C GLU A 261 48.81 -27.16 1.70
N ASN A 262 48.96 -25.82 1.69
CA ASN A 262 50.13 -25.15 2.25
C ASN A 262 50.16 -25.10 3.79
N LYS A 263 49.00 -25.15 4.47
CA LYS A 263 48.93 -25.31 5.94
C LYS A 263 49.13 -26.76 6.38
N ILE A 264 48.68 -27.74 5.59
CA ILE A 264 48.85 -29.17 5.85
C ILE A 264 50.35 -29.54 5.87
N LYS A 265 51.19 -28.85 5.08
CA LYS A 265 52.65 -29.03 5.11
C LYS A 265 53.39 -28.34 6.27
N ARG A 266 52.72 -27.53 7.10
CA ARG A 266 53.36 -26.75 8.19
C ARG A 266 52.75 -26.97 9.60
N PHE A 267 51.88 -27.96 9.78
CA PHE A 267 51.45 -28.32 11.13
C PHE A 267 52.48 -29.25 11.79
N PRO A 268 52.96 -28.95 13.01
CA PRO A 268 53.88 -29.84 13.71
C PRO A 268 53.15 -31.12 14.10
N PHE A 269 53.30 -32.16 13.28
CA PHE A 269 52.76 -33.51 13.53
C PHE A 269 53.37 -34.18 14.78
N ASN A 270 54.31 -33.54 15.46
CA ASN A 270 55.06 -34.09 16.58
C ASN A 270 54.39 -34.04 17.97
N ILE A 271 53.10 -33.68 18.11
CA ILE A 271 52.41 -33.85 19.41
C ILE A 271 52.23 -35.34 19.74
N PHE A 272 51.97 -36.17 18.72
CA PHE A 272 51.72 -37.60 18.91
C PHE A 272 52.98 -38.34 19.38
N GLU A 273 54.13 -38.06 18.76
CA GLU A 273 55.43 -38.61 19.18
C GLU A 273 55.91 -38.04 20.53
N ARG A 274 55.60 -36.76 20.83
CA ARG A 274 55.92 -36.17 22.16
C ARG A 274 55.15 -36.83 23.31
N ILE A 275 53.88 -37.16 23.10
CA ILE A 275 53.05 -37.82 24.13
C ILE A 275 53.48 -39.28 24.32
N LYS A 276 53.91 -39.96 23.24
CA LYS A 276 54.38 -41.35 23.27
C LYS A 276 55.53 -41.58 24.25
N GLY A 277 56.39 -40.58 24.46
CA GLY A 277 57.50 -40.63 25.42
C GLY A 277 57.19 -40.13 26.85
N LYS A 278 56.00 -39.57 27.11
CA LYS A 278 55.66 -38.93 28.40
C LYS A 278 54.44 -39.53 29.11
N ASN A 279 53.46 -40.04 28.37
CA ASN A 279 52.22 -40.58 28.95
C ASN A 279 51.59 -41.63 28.03
N ASP A 280 51.89 -42.91 28.28
CA ASP A 280 51.42 -44.05 27.49
C ASP A 280 49.88 -44.15 27.41
N TYR A 281 49.19 -43.74 28.47
CA TYR A 281 47.72 -43.71 28.47
C TYR A 281 47.16 -42.71 27.45
N LEU A 282 47.63 -41.45 27.47
CA LEU A 282 47.17 -40.41 26.55
C LEU A 282 47.48 -40.78 25.09
N TYR A 283 48.62 -41.44 24.86
CA TYR A 283 48.99 -41.97 23.55
C TYR A 283 48.00 -43.02 23.05
N LYS A 284 47.73 -44.05 23.87
CA LYS A 284 46.75 -45.12 23.56
C LYS A 284 45.34 -44.56 23.36
N PHE A 285 44.93 -43.58 24.17
CA PHE A 285 43.66 -42.89 24.03
C PHE A 285 43.57 -42.15 22.69
N CYS A 286 44.59 -41.33 22.36
CA CYS A 286 44.64 -40.56 21.12
C CYS A 286 44.57 -41.46 19.88
N LYS A 287 45.32 -42.57 19.87
CA LYS A 287 45.30 -43.57 18.79
C LYS A 287 43.89 -44.13 18.57
N LYS A 288 43.25 -44.61 19.64
CA LYS A 288 41.88 -45.14 19.58
C LYS A 288 40.85 -44.10 19.15
N VAL A 289 41.02 -42.82 19.51
CA VAL A 289 40.12 -41.75 19.06
C VAL A 289 40.28 -41.49 17.56
N LYS A 290 41.50 -41.52 17.01
CA LYS A 290 41.74 -41.37 15.56
C LYS A 290 41.10 -42.50 14.75
N GLU A 291 41.32 -43.74 15.16
CA GLU A 291 40.73 -44.93 14.51
C GLU A 291 39.20 -44.86 14.49
N ASN A 292 38.59 -44.47 15.62
CA ASN A 292 37.15 -44.31 15.70
C ASN A 292 36.63 -43.11 14.89
N ILE A 293 37.38 -42.01 14.76
CA ILE A 293 37.00 -40.88 13.90
C ILE A 293 36.87 -41.33 12.45
N GLU A 294 37.83 -42.10 11.94
CA GLU A 294 37.82 -42.61 10.56
C GLU A 294 36.61 -43.54 10.36
N LYS A 295 36.50 -44.57 11.19
CA LYS A 295 35.36 -45.52 11.17
C LYS A 295 34.00 -44.82 11.24
N PHE A 296 33.85 -43.84 12.12
CA PHE A 296 32.59 -43.12 12.28
C PHE A 296 32.28 -42.17 11.14
N THR A 297 33.29 -41.57 10.52
CA THR A 297 33.08 -40.67 9.39
C THR A 297 32.54 -41.43 8.18
N ASP A 298 33.01 -42.65 7.96
CA ASP A 298 32.50 -43.51 6.87
C ASP A 298 31.03 -43.87 7.04
N SER A 299 30.56 -43.92 8.30
CA SER A 299 29.16 -44.21 8.65
C SER A 299 28.22 -43.01 8.49
N ILE A 300 28.74 -41.82 8.14
CA ILE A 300 27.94 -40.59 7.96
C ILE A 300 27.64 -40.39 6.48
N GLU A 301 26.35 -40.29 6.15
CA GLU A 301 25.88 -40.02 4.80
C GLU A 301 26.22 -38.58 4.38
N CYS A 302 27.34 -38.42 3.68
CA CYS A 302 27.84 -37.15 3.13
C CYS A 302 28.82 -37.41 1.98
N THR A 303 29.18 -36.35 1.24
CA THR A 303 30.12 -36.44 0.11
C THR A 303 31.54 -36.76 0.58
N ASP A 304 32.37 -37.37 -0.27
CA ASP A 304 33.75 -37.72 0.09
C ASP A 304 34.58 -36.50 0.53
N LYS A 305 34.37 -35.34 -0.12
CA LYS A 305 34.98 -34.07 0.30
C LYS A 305 34.57 -33.65 1.72
N GLN A 306 33.31 -33.88 2.10
CA GLN A 306 32.85 -33.62 3.47
C GLN A 306 33.47 -34.63 4.45
N LYS A 307 33.61 -35.91 4.07
CA LYS A 307 34.28 -36.93 4.90
C LYS A 307 35.76 -36.60 5.15
N GLU A 308 36.50 -36.26 4.10
CA GLU A 308 37.89 -35.81 4.21
C GLU A 308 38.02 -34.59 5.14
N PHE A 309 37.12 -33.62 4.98
CA PHE A 309 37.09 -32.44 5.84
C PHE A 309 36.76 -32.78 7.30
N ILE A 310 35.80 -33.68 7.54
CA ILE A 310 35.46 -34.17 8.90
C ILE A 310 36.67 -34.81 9.55
N ILE A 311 37.37 -35.71 8.86
CA ILE A 311 38.56 -36.39 9.38
C ILE A 311 39.66 -35.38 9.69
N LEU A 312 39.97 -34.48 8.76
CA LEU A 312 41.01 -33.47 8.92
C LEU A 312 40.73 -32.57 10.14
N LYS A 313 39.53 -31.96 10.21
CA LYS A 313 39.16 -31.08 11.32
C LYS A 313 39.01 -31.82 12.64
N SER A 314 38.58 -33.06 12.61
CA SER A 314 38.50 -33.90 13.82
C SER A 314 39.90 -34.16 14.39
N LYS A 315 40.89 -34.44 13.53
CA LYS A 315 42.30 -34.59 13.92
C LYS A 315 42.86 -33.27 14.48
N GLU A 316 42.54 -32.12 13.88
CA GLU A 316 42.94 -30.80 14.42
C GLU A 316 42.36 -30.54 15.83
N ILE A 317 41.07 -30.83 16.04
CA ILE A 317 40.40 -30.66 17.34
C ILE A 317 41.01 -31.60 18.38
N LEU A 318 41.28 -32.86 18.00
CA LEU A 318 41.92 -33.84 18.86
C LEU A 318 43.33 -33.38 19.28
N ASN A 319 44.14 -32.90 18.34
CA ASN A 319 45.48 -32.40 18.63
C ASN A 319 45.45 -31.21 19.58
N LYS A 320 44.48 -30.29 19.43
CA LYS A 320 44.27 -29.19 20.38
C LYS A 320 43.87 -29.70 21.77
N LEU A 321 43.03 -30.73 21.86
CA LEU A 321 42.68 -31.37 23.14
C LEU A 321 43.93 -31.98 23.80
N MET A 322 44.71 -32.76 23.05
CA MET A 322 45.93 -33.40 23.54
C MET A 322 46.97 -32.38 24.01
N SER A 323 47.16 -31.30 23.26
CA SER A 323 48.07 -30.21 23.65
C SER A 323 47.65 -29.53 24.96
N LYS A 324 46.34 -29.40 25.21
CA LYS A 324 45.83 -28.90 26.49
C LYS A 324 46.02 -29.89 27.64
N ALA A 325 45.88 -31.18 27.35
CA ALA A 325 46.11 -32.23 28.35
C ALA A 325 47.59 -32.33 28.74
N GLU A 326 48.50 -32.18 27.77
CA GLU A 326 49.96 -32.16 28.01
C GLU A 326 50.38 -30.94 28.86
N ARG A 327 49.71 -29.80 28.69
CA ARG A 327 49.92 -28.60 29.52
C ARG A 327 49.13 -28.60 30.84
N GLU A 328 48.50 -29.73 31.19
CA GLU A 328 47.68 -29.90 32.39
C GLU A 328 46.50 -28.89 32.50
N GLU A 329 46.12 -28.24 31.40
CA GLU A 329 44.94 -27.35 31.35
C GLU A 329 43.64 -28.14 31.47
N ILE A 330 43.67 -29.43 31.10
CA ILE A 330 42.57 -30.38 31.20
C ILE A 330 43.08 -31.76 31.60
N THR A 331 42.33 -32.48 32.44
CA THR A 331 42.66 -33.85 32.82
C THR A 331 41.76 -34.82 32.08
N ILE A 332 42.30 -35.66 31.19
CA ILE A 332 41.53 -36.73 30.54
C ILE A 332 41.55 -37.94 31.48
N PRO A 333 40.40 -38.34 32.07
CA PRO A 333 40.40 -39.40 33.07
C PRO A 333 40.71 -40.75 32.43
N MET A 334 41.37 -41.66 33.16
CA MET A 334 41.79 -42.97 32.62
C MET A 334 40.63 -43.80 32.04
N ASN A 335 39.42 -43.60 32.56
CA ASN A 335 38.19 -44.26 32.10
C ASN A 335 37.47 -43.52 30.95
N ALA A 336 38.09 -42.50 30.34
CA ALA A 336 37.52 -41.77 29.21
C ALA A 336 37.28 -42.74 28.04
N LYS A 337 36.06 -42.71 27.49
CA LYS A 337 35.64 -43.65 26.43
C LYS A 337 36.01 -43.09 25.04
N PRO A 338 36.98 -43.68 24.31
CA PRO A 338 37.47 -43.11 23.04
C PRO A 338 36.36 -42.92 21.99
N ASN A 339 35.43 -43.86 21.90
CA ASN A 339 34.28 -43.76 20.99
C ASN A 339 33.39 -42.53 21.27
N LYS A 340 33.07 -42.23 22.54
CA LYS A 340 32.28 -41.04 22.91
C LYS A 340 33.00 -39.73 22.56
N HIS A 341 34.32 -39.69 22.79
CA HIS A 341 35.13 -38.54 22.42
C HIS A 341 35.20 -38.37 20.90
N SER A 342 35.34 -39.46 20.14
CA SER A 342 35.37 -39.45 18.67
C SER A 342 34.07 -38.91 18.08
N ALA A 343 32.92 -39.44 18.53
CA ALA A 343 31.61 -38.96 18.12
C ALA A 343 31.37 -37.49 18.50
N ALA A 344 31.83 -37.06 19.68
CA ALA A 344 31.72 -35.66 20.11
C ALA A 344 32.65 -34.70 19.36
N ILE A 345 33.83 -35.17 18.91
CA ILE A 345 34.72 -34.40 18.03
C ILE A 345 34.09 -34.24 16.65
N ILE A 346 33.57 -35.32 16.07
CA ILE A 346 32.84 -35.26 14.79
C ILE A 346 31.66 -34.29 14.93
N TYR A 347 30.85 -34.43 15.99
CA TYR A 347 29.77 -33.49 16.26
C TYR A 347 30.25 -32.04 16.34
N ALA A 348 31.41 -31.79 16.96
CA ALA A 348 32.02 -30.47 17.04
C ALA A 348 32.36 -29.90 15.65
N VAL A 349 32.85 -30.73 14.73
CA VAL A 349 33.07 -30.33 13.32
C VAL A 349 31.75 -30.01 12.65
N LEU A 350 30.76 -30.89 12.76
CA LEU A 350 29.45 -30.73 12.12
C LEU A 350 28.73 -29.45 12.55
N VAL A 351 28.83 -29.06 13.83
CA VAL A 351 28.15 -27.85 14.33
C VAL A 351 28.94 -26.56 14.17
N SER A 352 30.24 -26.62 13.85
CA SER A 352 31.12 -25.44 13.71
C SER A 352 31.31 -24.99 12.25
N ASN A 353 30.75 -25.71 11.28
CA ASN A 353 30.92 -25.44 9.85
C ASN A 353 29.56 -25.47 9.11
N ASP A 354 29.31 -24.54 8.18
CA ASP A 354 28.04 -24.45 7.45
C ASP A 354 27.91 -25.41 6.26
N TYR A 355 29.00 -26.03 5.81
CA TYR A 355 29.01 -27.03 4.72
C TYR A 355 28.78 -28.46 5.20
N MET A 356 28.45 -28.67 6.47
CA MET A 356 28.29 -29.99 7.08
C MET A 356 26.82 -30.42 7.18
N PRO A 357 26.52 -31.73 7.12
CA PRO A 357 25.15 -32.22 7.33
C PRO A 357 24.65 -31.86 8.74
N HIS A 358 23.38 -31.46 8.83
CA HIS A 358 22.76 -31.08 10.11
C HIS A 358 22.30 -32.31 10.89
N LEU A 359 23.21 -32.94 11.63
CA LEU A 359 22.89 -34.03 12.56
C LEU A 359 22.77 -33.51 13.99
N SER A 360 21.70 -33.90 14.70
CA SER A 360 21.64 -33.63 16.14
C SER A 360 22.63 -34.52 16.89
N GLY A 361 23.06 -34.11 18.08
CA GLY A 361 23.94 -34.96 18.89
C GLY A 361 23.28 -36.28 19.32
N LEU A 362 21.94 -36.34 19.34
CA LEU A 362 21.19 -37.58 19.59
C LEU A 362 21.27 -38.50 18.37
N ASP A 363 21.03 -37.96 17.17
CA ASP A 363 21.09 -38.73 15.92
C ASP A 363 22.48 -39.30 15.73
N LEU A 364 23.51 -38.49 15.99
CA LEU A 364 24.89 -38.93 15.90
C LEU A 364 25.24 -39.98 16.96
N ALA A 365 24.70 -39.87 18.18
CA ALA A 365 24.88 -40.89 19.22
C ALA A 365 24.19 -42.22 18.85
N LYS A 366 22.99 -42.15 18.26
CA LYS A 366 22.26 -43.32 17.79
C LYS A 366 22.99 -43.99 16.63
N LEU A 367 23.44 -43.19 15.67
CA LEU A 367 24.15 -43.63 14.46
C LEU A 367 25.50 -44.27 14.80
N LEU A 368 26.34 -43.59 15.58
CA LEU A 368 27.73 -44.00 15.78
C LEU A 368 27.95 -44.91 16.99
N LEU A 369 27.08 -44.82 18.00
CA LEU A 369 27.26 -45.54 19.27
C LEU A 369 26.15 -46.58 19.52
N GLY A 370 25.15 -46.69 18.64
CA GLY A 370 23.99 -47.56 18.82
C GLY A 370 23.13 -47.21 20.04
N LYS A 371 23.27 -45.98 20.59
CA LYS A 371 22.62 -45.57 21.84
C LYS A 371 21.81 -44.30 21.65
N SER A 372 20.53 -44.34 22.04
CA SER A 372 19.68 -43.16 22.15
C SER A 372 19.98 -42.35 23.42
N THR A 373 21.22 -41.84 23.56
CA THR A 373 21.64 -41.06 24.74
C THR A 373 22.22 -39.72 24.34
N SER A 374 22.00 -38.69 25.17
CA SER A 374 22.54 -37.32 24.97
C SER A 374 24.06 -37.21 25.19
N CYS A 375 24.79 -38.32 25.19
CA CYS A 375 26.19 -38.39 25.60
C CYS A 375 27.13 -37.59 24.68
N VAL A 376 26.88 -37.57 23.37
CA VAL A 376 27.65 -36.79 22.39
C VAL A 376 27.53 -35.29 22.67
N SER A 377 26.31 -34.78 22.85
CA SER A 377 26.07 -33.38 23.22
C SER A 377 26.69 -33.00 24.57
N LYS A 378 26.64 -33.91 25.56
CA LYS A 378 27.28 -33.71 26.87
C LYS A 378 28.79 -33.60 26.74
N TYR A 379 29.43 -34.52 26.01
CA TYR A 379 30.88 -34.51 25.79
C TYR A 379 31.32 -33.29 24.99
N TYR A 380 30.55 -32.91 23.97
CA TYR A 380 30.77 -31.66 23.24
C TYR A 380 30.79 -30.44 24.16
N ASN A 381 29.76 -30.28 24.99
CA ASN A 381 29.66 -29.13 25.90
C ASN A 381 30.78 -29.06 26.94
N ILE A 382 31.26 -30.21 27.42
CA ILE A 382 32.32 -30.28 28.43
C ILE A 382 33.69 -30.04 27.79
N TRP A 383 34.02 -30.76 26.72
CA TRP A 383 35.39 -30.87 26.21
C TRP A 383 35.65 -30.00 24.98
N TYR A 384 34.69 -29.89 24.07
CA TYR A 384 34.96 -29.44 22.70
C TYR A 384 34.37 -28.08 22.35
N LYS A 385 33.36 -27.61 23.08
CA LYS A 385 32.69 -26.34 22.82
C LYS A 385 33.64 -25.13 22.80
N LYS A 386 34.69 -25.13 23.64
CA LYS A 386 35.72 -24.06 23.66
C LYS A 386 36.77 -24.21 22.57
N ILE A 387 36.91 -25.41 21.97
CA ILE A 387 37.90 -25.72 20.93
C ILE A 387 37.30 -25.48 19.54
N ALA A 388 36.05 -25.90 19.35
CA ALA A 388 35.25 -25.76 18.14
C ALA A 388 33.82 -25.33 18.53
N PRO A 389 33.61 -24.03 18.81
CA PRO A 389 32.27 -23.52 19.11
C PRO A 389 31.34 -23.72 17.92
N ARG A 390 30.04 -23.82 18.18
CA ARG A 390 29.03 -23.90 17.12
C ARG A 390 29.14 -22.69 16.21
N LEU A 391 28.69 -22.77 14.97
CA LEU A 391 28.67 -21.63 14.05
C LEU A 391 27.69 -20.53 14.49
N HIS A 392 26.58 -20.94 15.10
CA HIS A 392 25.53 -20.04 15.56
C HIS A 392 25.32 -20.17 17.07
N PHE A 393 25.13 -19.02 17.73
CA PHE A 393 24.81 -18.97 19.15
C PHE A 393 23.41 -19.54 19.41
N ASP A 394 23.30 -20.41 20.43
CA ASP A 394 22.04 -21.06 20.75
C ASP A 394 21.18 -20.22 21.71
N PHE A 395 20.36 -19.34 21.12
CA PHE A 395 19.44 -18.50 21.89
C PHE A 395 18.36 -19.29 22.65
N ARG A 396 18.09 -20.56 22.29
CA ARG A 396 17.10 -21.39 23.00
C ARG A 396 17.63 -21.84 24.36
N HIS A 397 18.89 -22.27 24.41
CA HIS A 397 19.53 -22.74 25.64
C HIS A 397 20.20 -21.63 26.45
N ALA A 398 20.40 -20.44 25.87
CA ALA A 398 20.99 -19.30 26.58
C ALA A 398 20.14 -18.76 27.74
N GLN A 399 18.84 -19.12 27.82
CA GLN A 399 17.92 -18.76 28.91
C GLN A 399 18.00 -17.28 29.33
N LEU A 400 18.19 -16.37 28.38
CA LEU A 400 18.39 -14.95 28.67
C LEU A 400 17.20 -14.30 29.41
N GLY A 401 16.02 -14.93 29.45
CA GLY A 401 14.96 -14.66 30.44
C GLY A 401 14.73 -13.18 30.79
N ARG A 402 14.73 -12.90 32.11
CA ARG A 402 14.62 -11.55 32.71
C ARG A 402 15.89 -10.70 32.58
N SER A 403 17.05 -11.26 32.23
CA SER A 403 18.27 -10.45 32.10
C SER A 403 18.13 -9.32 31.08
N ARG A 404 17.31 -9.54 30.03
CA ARG A 404 16.98 -8.50 29.04
C ARG A 404 16.30 -7.30 29.68
N GLU A 405 15.45 -7.51 30.69
CA GLU A 405 14.71 -6.45 31.38
C GLU A 405 15.67 -5.55 32.17
N PHE A 406 16.59 -6.14 32.94
CA PHE A 406 17.61 -5.39 33.69
C PHE A 406 18.58 -4.64 32.78
N ILE A 407 19.04 -5.28 31.69
CA ILE A 407 19.91 -4.63 30.71
C ILE A 407 19.16 -3.50 30.00
N SER A 408 17.89 -3.71 29.63
CA SER A 408 17.06 -2.66 29.04
C SER A 408 16.85 -1.49 29.98
N LEU A 409 16.66 -1.72 31.29
CA LEU A 409 16.60 -0.65 32.29
C LEU A 409 17.91 0.12 32.33
N TYR A 410 19.05 -0.56 32.44
CA TYR A 410 20.36 0.12 32.39
C TYR A 410 20.53 0.96 31.11
N ILE A 411 20.20 0.40 29.94
CA ILE A 411 20.25 1.15 28.66
C ILE A 411 19.31 2.35 28.70
N PHE A 412 18.09 2.19 29.23
CA PHE A 412 17.09 3.25 29.33
C PHE A 412 17.61 4.41 30.18
N GLU A 413 18.19 4.13 31.35
CA GLU A 413 18.78 5.15 32.24
C GLU A 413 19.96 5.88 31.60
N GLN A 414 20.75 5.17 30.78
CA GLN A 414 21.86 5.78 30.06
C GLN A 414 21.39 6.68 28.90
N LEU A 415 20.20 6.45 28.34
CA LEU A 415 19.68 7.16 27.18
C LEU A 415 18.70 8.29 27.51
N LEU A 416 18.19 8.38 28.75
CA LEU A 416 17.15 9.34 29.13
C LEU A 416 17.59 10.80 28.90
N ASP A 417 18.80 11.14 29.33
CA ASP A 417 19.29 12.54 29.36
C ASP A 417 20.54 12.75 28.49
N LYS A 418 20.97 11.72 27.73
CA LYS A 418 22.25 11.73 27.03
C LYS A 418 22.15 11.12 25.64
N SER A 419 22.66 11.84 24.65
CA SER A 419 22.93 11.28 23.33
C SER A 419 24.20 10.41 23.40
N ILE A 420 24.05 9.16 23.82
CA ILE A 420 25.16 8.19 23.86
C ILE A 420 25.19 7.39 22.56
N ASP A 421 26.36 7.33 21.93
CA ASP A 421 26.56 6.49 20.75
C ASP A 421 26.37 4.99 21.07
N THR A 422 25.78 4.26 20.12
CA THR A 422 25.48 2.84 20.30
C THR A 422 26.74 2.00 20.50
N SER A 423 27.84 2.34 19.83
CA SER A 423 29.10 1.58 19.97
C SER A 423 29.72 1.76 21.36
N VAL A 424 29.67 2.97 21.92
CA VAL A 424 30.15 3.29 23.27
C VAL A 424 29.35 2.51 24.31
N LEU A 425 28.02 2.46 24.18
CA LEU A 425 27.17 1.74 25.11
C LEU A 425 27.41 0.22 25.04
N ILE A 426 27.62 -0.33 23.84
CA ILE A 426 28.00 -1.74 23.66
C ILE A 426 29.37 -2.03 24.30
N ALA A 427 30.35 -1.14 24.15
CA ALA A 427 31.67 -1.28 24.77
C ALA A 427 31.57 -1.28 26.31
N ARG A 428 30.77 -0.36 26.88
CA ARG A 428 30.49 -0.35 28.34
C ARG A 428 29.82 -1.64 28.80
N LEU A 429 28.81 -2.11 28.08
CA LEU A 429 28.13 -3.38 28.39
C LEU A 429 29.09 -4.57 28.30
N ARG A 430 29.99 -4.60 27.30
CA ARG A 430 31.04 -5.60 27.20
C ARG A 430 31.92 -5.59 28.44
N ASN A 431 32.40 -4.44 28.87
CA ASN A 431 33.24 -4.29 30.07
C ASN A 431 32.49 -4.69 31.35
N ILE A 432 31.21 -4.34 31.46
CA ILE A 432 30.38 -4.74 32.61
C ILE A 432 30.22 -6.26 32.65
N ILE A 433 29.90 -6.89 31.52
CA ILE A 433 29.69 -8.34 31.42
C ILE A 433 30.96 -9.14 31.72
N THR A 434 32.14 -8.60 31.35
CA THR A 434 33.43 -9.24 31.65
C THR A 434 33.94 -8.93 33.07
N SER A 435 33.52 -7.82 33.67
CA SER A 435 33.80 -7.52 35.08
C SER A 435 33.07 -8.50 36.01
N LYS A 436 33.56 -8.72 37.23
CA LYS A 436 32.86 -9.52 38.26
C LYS A 436 32.13 -8.67 39.31
N LYS A 437 32.36 -7.35 39.33
CA LYS A 437 32.01 -6.47 40.46
C LYS A 437 30.82 -5.53 40.21
N HIS A 438 30.37 -5.36 38.98
CA HIS A 438 29.32 -4.39 38.67
C HIS A 438 27.94 -4.83 39.20
N PRO A 439 27.13 -3.95 39.85
CA PRO A 439 25.84 -4.30 40.44
C PRO A 439 24.86 -4.98 39.47
N LEU A 440 24.87 -4.56 38.19
CA LEU A 440 24.05 -5.16 37.13
C LEU A 440 24.25 -6.68 36.98
N ILE A 441 25.44 -7.19 37.26
CA ILE A 441 25.76 -8.63 37.16
C ILE A 441 24.96 -9.42 38.20
N LYS A 442 24.83 -8.87 39.42
CA LYS A 442 24.07 -9.50 40.52
C LYS A 442 22.60 -9.63 40.14
N ALA A 443 22.03 -8.61 39.49
CA ALA A 443 20.64 -8.62 39.02
C ALA A 443 20.39 -9.58 37.84
N ILE A 444 21.36 -9.72 36.92
CA ILE A 444 21.24 -10.59 35.75
C ILE A 444 21.27 -12.09 36.11
N GLY A 445 22.10 -12.46 37.08
CA GLY A 445 22.32 -13.86 37.49
C GLY A 445 23.39 -14.60 36.68
N LYS A 446 23.95 -15.67 37.28
CA LYS A 446 25.14 -16.38 36.75
C LYS A 446 24.90 -17.04 35.38
N GLY A 447 23.72 -17.61 35.16
CA GLY A 447 23.37 -18.31 33.91
C GLY A 447 23.42 -17.39 32.68
N PRO A 448 22.62 -16.31 32.64
CA PRO A 448 22.66 -15.36 31.53
C PRO A 448 24.01 -14.65 31.36
N ILE A 449 24.74 -14.31 32.44
CA ILE A 449 26.10 -13.76 32.33
C ILE A 449 27.02 -14.73 31.61
N ARG A 450 27.01 -16.02 31.96
CA ARG A 450 27.79 -17.04 31.25
C ARG A 450 27.44 -17.07 29.76
N ALA A 451 26.16 -16.96 29.43
CA ALA A 451 25.70 -16.92 28.04
C ALA A 451 26.18 -15.67 27.30
N TYR A 452 26.20 -14.50 27.94
CA TYR A 452 26.73 -13.27 27.35
C TYR A 452 28.24 -13.29 27.19
N CYS A 453 28.99 -13.81 28.16
CA CYS A 453 30.44 -14.02 28.04
C CYS A 453 30.77 -14.99 26.91
N GLU A 454 30.00 -16.08 26.78
CA GLU A 454 30.13 -17.02 25.66
C GLU A 454 29.87 -16.31 24.32
N MET A 455 28.81 -15.51 24.24
CA MET A 455 28.49 -14.73 23.05
C MET A 455 29.60 -13.72 22.71
N ASN A 456 30.18 -13.06 23.70
CA ASN A 456 31.28 -12.11 23.48
C ASN A 456 32.54 -12.80 22.96
N ASN A 457 32.91 -13.93 23.57
CA ASN A 457 34.19 -14.59 23.32
C ASN A 457 34.18 -15.42 22.03
N PHE A 458 33.07 -16.11 21.74
CA PHE A 458 32.98 -17.03 20.60
C PHE A 458 32.12 -16.48 19.45
N TYR A 459 31.27 -15.49 19.72
CA TYR A 459 30.30 -14.95 18.76
C TYR A 459 30.26 -13.41 18.72
N PRO A 460 31.41 -12.72 18.59
CA PRO A 460 31.48 -11.26 18.79
C PRO A 460 30.57 -10.45 17.87
N LYS A 461 30.33 -10.92 16.63
CA LYS A 461 29.35 -10.33 15.71
C LYS A 461 27.92 -10.47 16.21
N THR A 462 27.55 -11.64 16.72
CA THR A 462 26.23 -11.91 17.33
C THR A 462 26.04 -11.08 18.59
N PHE A 463 27.07 -10.99 19.45
CA PHE A 463 27.07 -10.12 20.63
C PHE A 463 26.79 -8.67 20.25
N THR A 464 27.59 -8.14 19.32
CA THR A 464 27.47 -6.75 18.87
C THR A 464 26.10 -6.49 18.26
N LYS A 465 25.59 -7.37 17.40
CA LYS A 465 24.25 -7.22 16.82
C LYS A 465 23.16 -7.31 17.89
N PHE A 466 23.23 -8.28 18.80
CA PHE A 466 22.21 -8.47 19.84
C PHE A 466 22.07 -7.21 20.71
N PHE A 467 23.19 -6.67 21.20
CA PHE A 467 23.16 -5.45 22.00
C PHE A 467 22.85 -4.21 21.17
N SER A 468 23.29 -4.13 19.91
CA SER A 468 22.88 -3.03 19.00
C SER A 468 21.37 -3.02 18.78
N ASP A 469 20.77 -4.18 18.50
CA ASP A 469 19.32 -4.32 18.39
C ASP A 469 18.63 -3.90 19.70
N LEU A 470 19.15 -4.30 20.86
CA LEU A 470 18.57 -3.97 22.16
C LEU A 470 18.64 -2.47 22.48
N VAL A 471 19.78 -1.83 22.20
CA VAL A 471 19.95 -0.39 22.33
C VAL A 471 18.98 0.35 21.41
N LYS A 472 18.88 -0.06 20.14
CA LYS A 472 17.92 0.51 19.19
C LYS A 472 16.48 0.34 19.66
N ILE A 473 16.12 -0.84 20.18
CA ILE A 473 14.79 -1.09 20.73
C ILE A 473 14.48 -0.12 21.86
N VAL A 474 15.37 0.05 22.83
CA VAL A 474 15.14 0.94 23.97
C VAL A 474 15.08 2.40 23.52
N LYS A 475 15.99 2.83 22.63
CA LYS A 475 15.96 4.19 22.05
C LYS A 475 14.64 4.48 21.33
N LEU A 476 14.23 3.59 20.43
CA LEU A 476 12.96 3.73 19.70
C LEU A 476 11.74 3.63 20.63
N LEU A 477 11.88 2.90 21.75
CA LEU A 477 10.83 2.79 22.73
C LEU A 477 10.66 4.10 23.52
N ILE A 478 11.75 4.74 23.94
CA ILE A 478 11.74 6.08 24.57
C ILE A 478 11.02 7.07 23.67
N ILE A 479 11.49 7.19 22.42
CA ILE A 479 10.89 8.08 21.41
C ILE A 479 9.40 7.80 21.23
N SER A 480 9.04 6.52 21.03
CA SER A 480 7.64 6.16 20.83
C SER A 480 6.80 6.45 22.07
N ILE A 481 7.31 6.26 23.28
CA ILE A 481 6.59 6.53 24.53
C ILE A 481 6.33 8.02 24.70
N GLU A 482 7.34 8.85 24.45
CA GLU A 482 7.23 10.31 24.49
C GLU A 482 6.18 10.81 23.50
N SER A 483 6.25 10.38 22.23
CA SER A 483 5.27 10.81 21.23
C SER A 483 3.85 10.36 21.60
N HIS A 484 3.66 9.15 22.12
CA HIS A 484 2.34 8.69 22.55
C HIS A 484 1.83 9.48 23.75
N LYS A 485 2.70 9.81 24.71
CA LYS A 485 2.35 10.64 25.86
C LYS A 485 1.96 12.06 25.45
N ILE A 486 2.69 12.68 24.51
CA ILE A 486 2.39 14.03 24.00
C ILE A 486 0.99 14.09 23.36
N ILE A 487 0.58 13.06 22.62
CA ILE A 487 -0.75 13.00 21.99
C ILE A 487 -1.80 12.31 22.88
N GLY A 488 -1.45 11.93 24.12
CA GLY A 488 -2.34 11.21 25.04
C GLY A 488 -2.62 9.74 24.71
N ALA A 489 -2.04 9.17 23.66
CA ALA A 489 -2.40 7.84 23.10
C ALA A 489 -1.86 6.62 23.86
N ASP A 490 -2.62 5.53 23.84
CA ASP A 490 -2.18 4.24 24.35
C ASP A 490 -1.05 3.62 23.52
N PHE A 491 -0.06 3.03 24.20
CA PHE A 491 1.03 2.33 23.52
C PHE A 491 0.62 0.91 23.09
N SER A 492 0.68 0.67 21.77
CA SER A 492 0.49 -0.66 21.17
C SER A 492 1.82 -1.37 20.93
N SER A 493 2.10 -2.41 21.72
CA SER A 493 3.29 -3.24 21.53
C SER A 493 3.29 -3.94 20.17
N LEU A 494 2.14 -4.37 19.64
CA LEU A 494 2.08 -5.03 18.33
C LEU A 494 2.49 -4.08 17.19
N ALA A 495 1.99 -2.85 17.18
CA ALA A 495 2.35 -1.85 16.19
C ALA A 495 3.85 -1.55 16.24
N PHE A 496 4.40 -1.40 17.45
CA PHE A 496 5.83 -1.20 17.65
C PHE A 496 6.67 -2.40 17.16
N ILE A 497 6.22 -3.64 17.41
CA ILE A 497 6.89 -4.84 16.86
C ILE A 497 6.89 -4.85 15.34
N ASN A 498 5.78 -4.51 14.71
CA ASN A 498 5.70 -4.46 13.24
C ASN A 498 6.73 -3.46 12.68
N TYR A 499 6.84 -2.29 13.31
CA TYR A 499 7.86 -1.29 12.99
C TYR A 499 9.28 -1.86 13.15
N LEU A 500 9.61 -2.45 14.31
CA LEU A 500 10.94 -3.03 14.55
C LEU A 500 11.33 -4.11 13.53
N VAL A 501 10.38 -5.00 13.19
CA VAL A 501 10.59 -6.06 12.19
C VAL A 501 10.85 -5.45 10.81
N SER A 502 10.11 -4.40 10.42
CA SER A 502 10.34 -3.69 9.15
C SER A 502 11.75 -3.08 9.06
N LYS A 503 12.32 -2.68 10.20
CA LYS A 503 13.69 -2.16 10.32
C LYS A 503 14.75 -3.25 10.56
N LYS A 504 14.39 -4.54 10.46
CA LYS A 504 15.25 -5.71 10.71
C LYS A 504 15.85 -5.77 12.13
N ILE A 505 15.15 -5.18 13.11
CA ILE A 505 15.52 -5.19 14.54
C ILE A 505 14.69 -6.29 15.22
N ASN A 506 15.31 -7.39 15.64
CA ASN A 506 14.55 -8.56 16.10
C ASN A 506 15.20 -9.39 17.21
N LEU A 507 16.41 -9.05 17.69
CA LEU A 507 17.10 -9.80 18.74
C LEU A 507 17.27 -11.31 18.42
N TYR A 508 17.29 -11.69 17.14
CA TYR A 508 17.27 -13.08 16.67
C TYR A 508 16.01 -13.87 17.10
N LEU A 509 14.90 -13.17 17.36
CA LEU A 509 13.62 -13.77 17.76
C LEU A 509 12.60 -13.73 16.62
N LYS A 510 11.75 -14.77 16.54
CA LYS A 510 10.53 -14.74 15.74
C LYS A 510 9.57 -13.67 16.28
N LYS A 511 8.76 -13.06 15.41
CA LYS A 511 7.80 -11.98 15.74
C LYS A 511 6.99 -12.22 17.02
N ARG A 512 6.41 -13.43 17.19
CA ARG A 512 5.63 -13.81 18.39
C ARG A 512 6.46 -13.79 19.67
N SER A 513 7.71 -14.24 19.62
CA SER A 513 8.63 -14.22 20.77
C SER A 513 9.15 -12.81 21.04
N LEU A 514 9.44 -12.04 19.99
CA LEU A 514 9.83 -10.65 20.11
C LEU A 514 8.72 -9.82 20.79
N LYS A 515 7.46 -9.99 20.38
CA LYS A 515 6.30 -9.34 21.03
C LYS A 515 6.25 -9.61 22.53
N ARG A 516 6.45 -10.87 22.96
CA ARG A 516 6.48 -11.23 24.39
C ARG A 516 7.64 -10.55 25.12
N VAL A 517 8.83 -10.53 24.52
CA VAL A 517 10.02 -9.88 25.11
C VAL A 517 9.85 -8.38 25.23
N ILE A 518 9.42 -7.70 24.17
CA ILE A 518 9.18 -6.25 24.19
C ILE A 518 8.06 -5.88 25.14
N GLY A 519 6.98 -6.66 25.19
CA GLY A 519 5.90 -6.46 26.17
C GLY A 519 6.39 -6.56 27.62
N ARG A 520 7.32 -7.48 27.91
CA ARG A 520 7.95 -7.59 29.24
C ARG A 520 8.89 -6.43 29.54
N ILE A 521 9.74 -6.02 28.60
CA ILE A 521 10.61 -4.85 28.74
C ILE A 521 9.76 -3.61 29.03
N PHE A 522 8.69 -3.38 28.25
CA PHE A 522 7.77 -2.26 28.46
C PHE A 522 7.19 -2.27 29.89
N LYS A 523 6.60 -3.41 30.31
CA LYS A 523 6.00 -3.53 31.65
C LYS A 523 7.02 -3.35 32.77
N PHE A 524 8.22 -3.89 32.59
CA PHE A 524 9.29 -3.77 33.57
C PHE A 524 9.75 -2.32 33.73
N LEU A 525 9.98 -1.61 32.63
CA LEU A 525 10.34 -0.19 32.67
C LEU A 525 9.21 0.68 33.23
N LYS A 526 7.95 0.40 32.84
CA LYS A 526 6.77 1.10 33.37
C LYS A 526 6.58 0.90 34.89
N ASN A 527 6.96 -0.26 35.43
CA ASN A 527 6.88 -0.56 36.87
C ASN A 527 8.11 -0.10 37.66
N SER A 528 9.03 0.64 37.03
CA SER A 528 10.17 1.26 37.71
C SER A 528 9.86 2.68 38.19
N LYS A 529 10.85 3.40 38.72
CA LYS A 529 10.75 4.82 39.07
C LYS A 529 10.35 5.73 37.89
N TYR A 530 10.45 5.23 36.65
CA TYR A 530 10.09 5.96 35.43
C TYR A 530 8.62 5.80 35.00
N LYS A 531 7.74 5.26 35.85
CA LYS A 531 6.31 5.03 35.56
C LYS A 531 5.62 6.22 34.89
N TYR A 532 5.93 7.43 35.35
CA TYR A 532 5.34 8.69 34.87
C TYR A 532 5.65 9.01 33.40
N LEU A 533 6.67 8.41 32.81
CA LEU A 533 7.00 8.58 31.39
C LEU A 533 6.13 7.73 30.48
N PHE A 534 5.57 6.62 30.99
CA PHE A 534 4.93 5.61 30.16
C PHE A 534 3.43 5.87 30.00
N PRO A 535 2.89 5.93 28.77
CA PRO A 535 1.45 5.98 28.57
C PRO A 535 0.77 4.69 29.05
N PRO A 536 -0.57 4.66 29.12
CA PRO A 536 -1.31 3.42 29.26
C PRO A 536 -0.88 2.38 28.21
N GLN A 537 -0.83 1.12 28.61
CA GLN A 537 -0.54 0.01 27.69
C GLN A 537 -1.84 -0.66 27.35
N MET A 538 -2.07 -0.92 26.06
CA MET A 538 -3.25 -1.66 25.64
C MET A 538 -3.22 -3.09 26.21
N GLN A 539 -4.25 -3.46 27.00
CA GLN A 539 -4.25 -4.70 27.76
C GLN A 539 -4.65 -5.95 26.93
N SER A 540 -5.41 -5.82 25.83
CA SER A 540 -5.77 -6.97 24.98
C SER A 540 -5.82 -6.69 23.47
N GLU A 541 -5.60 -7.73 22.67
CA GLU A 541 -5.84 -7.73 21.21
C GLU A 541 -7.32 -7.93 20.84
N LYS A 542 -8.16 -8.35 21.79
CA LYS A 542 -9.58 -8.66 21.55
C LYS A 542 -10.51 -7.45 21.69
N ASP A 543 -10.14 -6.42 22.46
CA ASP A 543 -11.13 -5.45 22.93
C ASP A 543 -11.48 -4.29 21.98
N VAL A 544 -10.85 -4.12 20.82
CA VAL A 544 -11.33 -3.18 19.79
C VAL A 544 -10.79 -3.65 18.45
N LEU A 545 -11.65 -3.79 17.43
CA LEU A 545 -11.24 -4.04 16.04
C LEU A 545 -10.04 -3.14 15.70
N LEU A 546 -8.97 -3.73 15.14
CA LEU A 546 -7.69 -3.06 14.86
C LEU A 546 -7.86 -1.69 14.17
N ASP A 547 -8.91 -1.51 13.38
CA ASP A 547 -9.22 -0.27 12.67
C ASP A 547 -9.70 0.87 13.59
N GLY A 548 -10.49 0.59 14.62
CA GLY A 548 -10.94 1.62 15.57
C GLY A 548 -9.77 2.29 16.31
N ARG A 549 -8.71 1.52 16.60
CA ARG A 549 -7.52 2.00 17.32
C ARG A 549 -6.66 2.92 16.47
N ARG A 550 -6.49 2.58 15.19
CA ARG A 550 -5.76 3.41 14.22
C ARG A 550 -6.46 4.75 14.06
N ILE A 551 -7.80 4.72 14.04
CA ILE A 551 -8.63 5.92 13.99
C ILE A 551 -8.40 6.80 15.23
N ILE A 552 -8.40 6.24 16.44
CA ILE A 552 -8.18 7.01 17.69
C ILE A 552 -6.80 7.69 17.71
N ILE A 553 -5.72 6.94 17.43
CA ILE A 553 -4.37 7.54 17.38
C ILE A 553 -4.30 8.63 16.31
N GLY A 554 -4.89 8.37 15.14
CA GLY A 554 -4.99 9.34 14.06
C GLY A 554 -5.76 10.61 14.45
N LEU A 555 -6.87 10.47 15.18
CA LEU A 555 -7.66 11.59 15.70
C LEU A 555 -6.91 12.38 16.77
N ARG A 556 -6.13 11.72 17.62
CA ARG A 556 -5.28 12.39 18.62
C ARG A 556 -4.13 13.17 17.99
N ILE A 557 -3.50 12.62 16.95
CA ILE A 557 -2.53 13.38 16.14
C ILE A 557 -3.22 14.57 15.46
N LYS A 558 -4.41 14.37 14.91
CA LYS A 558 -5.20 15.43 14.28
C LYS A 558 -5.52 16.56 15.27
N ASP A 559 -5.97 16.22 16.49
CA ASP A 559 -6.22 17.17 17.57
C ASP A 559 -4.95 17.95 17.94
N TYR A 560 -3.84 17.24 18.14
CA TYR A 560 -2.54 17.86 18.42
C TYR A 560 -2.14 18.86 17.32
N VAL A 561 -2.22 18.46 16.05
CA VAL A 561 -1.88 19.33 14.91
C VAL A 561 -2.80 20.54 14.86
N MET A 562 -4.12 20.39 15.03
CA MET A 562 -5.05 21.53 15.04
C MET A 562 -4.70 22.55 16.13
N LYS A 563 -4.20 22.09 17.28
CA LYS A 563 -3.79 22.95 18.39
C LYS A 563 -2.50 23.72 18.15
N HIS A 564 -1.60 23.22 17.30
CA HIS A 564 -0.23 23.73 17.18
C HIS A 564 0.09 24.35 15.82
N ILE A 565 -0.62 23.97 14.75
CA ILE A 565 -0.37 24.51 13.42
C ILE A 565 -0.60 26.03 13.38
N TYR A 566 0.34 26.75 12.77
CA TYR A 566 0.48 28.21 12.78
C TYR A 566 0.36 28.80 14.19
N ASN A 567 1.07 28.19 15.15
CA ASN A 567 1.04 28.58 16.56
C ASN A 567 -0.38 28.64 17.14
N GLY A 568 -1.24 27.68 16.75
CA GLY A 568 -2.60 27.58 17.26
C GLY A 568 -3.56 28.62 16.69
N LYS A 569 -3.28 29.20 15.51
CA LYS A 569 -4.14 30.18 14.82
C LYS A 569 -5.63 29.80 14.76
N TYR A 570 -5.94 28.52 14.71
CA TYR A 570 -7.31 28.03 14.60
C TYR A 570 -7.98 27.77 15.96
N LEU A 571 -7.31 28.00 17.08
CA LEU A 571 -7.90 27.80 18.41
C LEU A 571 -8.63 29.05 18.90
N LEU A 572 -9.89 28.86 19.31
CA LEU A 572 -10.68 29.85 20.02
C LEU A 572 -11.26 29.18 21.26
N ASN A 573 -10.92 29.69 22.45
CA ASN A 573 -11.33 29.11 23.74
C ASN A 573 -11.01 27.61 23.86
N GLY A 574 -9.85 27.18 23.36
CA GLY A 574 -9.43 25.77 23.37
C GLY A 574 -10.09 24.88 22.31
N ILE A 575 -10.95 25.42 21.45
CA ILE A 575 -11.66 24.69 20.40
C ILE A 575 -11.09 25.06 19.03
N ALA A 576 -10.85 24.05 18.18
CA ALA A 576 -10.42 24.26 16.81
C ALA A 576 -11.57 24.76 15.92
N VAL A 577 -11.44 25.96 15.36
CA VAL A 577 -12.46 26.68 14.60
C VAL A 577 -12.10 26.76 13.12
N CYS A 578 -13.12 26.58 12.27
CA CYS A 578 -12.98 26.83 10.83
C CYS A 578 -12.99 28.35 10.60
N PRO A 579 -11.98 28.93 9.92
CA PRO A 579 -11.91 30.37 9.68
C PRO A 579 -13.09 30.89 8.83
N GLU A 580 -13.60 30.08 7.89
CA GLU A 580 -14.78 30.47 7.09
C GLU A 580 -16.06 30.47 7.94
N CYS A 581 -16.23 29.50 8.87
CA CYS A 581 -17.35 29.54 9.82
C CYS A 581 -17.30 30.79 10.70
N LEU A 582 -16.09 31.21 11.12
CA LEU A 582 -15.91 32.42 11.91
C LEU A 582 -16.27 33.67 11.10
N LYS A 583 -15.82 33.74 9.84
CA LYS A 583 -16.12 34.84 8.90
C LYS A 583 -17.62 34.96 8.62
N GLU A 584 -18.32 33.83 8.51
CA GLU A 584 -19.77 33.77 8.29
C GLU A 584 -20.59 33.98 9.58
N GLY A 585 -19.95 34.11 10.74
CA GLY A 585 -20.62 34.35 12.02
C GLY A 585 -21.38 33.14 12.59
N PHE A 586 -21.03 31.92 12.17
CA PHE A 586 -21.65 30.69 12.68
C PHE A 586 -21.28 30.48 14.15
N ARG A 587 -22.25 30.05 14.97
CA ARG A 587 -22.13 29.88 16.42
C ARG A 587 -21.99 28.41 16.84
N ILE A 588 -22.80 27.50 16.28
CA ILE A 588 -22.82 26.08 16.62
C ILE A 588 -21.53 25.40 16.13
N ASN A 589 -21.15 25.61 14.87
CA ASN A 589 -19.94 24.99 14.30
C ASN A 589 -18.61 25.55 14.83
N ILE A 590 -18.64 26.65 15.60
CA ILE A 590 -17.46 27.21 16.28
C ILE A 590 -17.43 26.91 17.80
N LYS A 591 -18.59 26.67 18.43
CA LYS A 591 -18.69 26.35 19.87
C LYS A 591 -18.48 24.87 20.19
N SER A 592 -18.47 24.01 19.18
CA SER A 592 -18.26 22.56 19.33
C SER A 592 -17.04 22.12 18.51
N PRO A 593 -16.15 21.28 19.07
CA PRO A 593 -14.93 20.83 18.38
C PRO A 593 -15.23 20.09 17.07
N ARG A 594 -16.23 19.20 17.07
CA ARG A 594 -16.63 18.34 15.95
C ARG A 594 -15.43 17.85 15.11
N ILE A 595 -14.42 17.24 15.75
CA ILE A 595 -13.13 16.92 15.12
C ILE A 595 -13.24 16.07 13.86
N THR A 596 -14.21 15.17 13.79
CA THR A 596 -14.49 14.35 12.60
C THR A 596 -14.97 15.21 11.42
N SER A 597 -15.65 16.32 11.71
CA SER A 597 -16.15 17.31 10.76
C SER A 597 -15.15 18.43 10.46
N LYS A 598 -13.91 18.35 10.93
CA LYS A 598 -12.82 19.27 10.54
C LYS A 598 -11.88 18.57 9.56
N GLU A 599 -11.44 19.23 8.51
CA GLU A 599 -10.57 18.66 7.49
C GLU A 599 -9.44 19.65 7.18
N PHE A 600 -8.26 19.11 6.88
CA PHE A 600 -7.10 19.89 6.47
C PHE A 600 -7.10 20.00 4.94
N HIS A 601 -7.10 21.23 4.45
CA HIS A 601 -7.20 21.56 3.04
C HIS A 601 -5.90 22.18 2.53
N HIS A 602 -5.32 21.63 1.47
CA HIS A 602 -4.22 22.30 0.77
C HIS A 602 -4.74 23.46 -0.07
N LYS A 603 -4.18 24.66 0.12
CA LYS A 603 -4.49 25.80 -0.77
C LYS A 603 -4.13 25.51 -2.23
N ASN A 604 -3.06 24.75 -2.45
CA ASN A 604 -2.65 24.30 -3.78
C ASN A 604 -3.30 22.95 -4.09
N ALA A 605 -3.60 22.66 -5.37
CA ALA A 605 -4.22 21.41 -5.85
C ALA A 605 -3.33 20.15 -5.70
N ARG A 606 -2.80 19.91 -4.49
CA ARG A 606 -2.06 18.69 -4.13
C ARG A 606 -3.04 17.59 -3.74
N LEU A 607 -2.62 16.35 -3.98
CA LEU A 607 -3.41 15.14 -3.76
C LEU A 607 -3.18 14.49 -2.38
N GLU A 608 -2.20 14.94 -1.59
CA GLU A 608 -1.95 14.35 -0.27
C GLU A 608 -3.08 14.75 0.70
N GLY A 609 -3.82 13.78 1.23
CA GLY A 609 -4.80 14.03 2.28
C GLY A 609 -4.15 14.01 3.66
N TYR A 610 -4.77 14.71 4.62
CA TYR A 610 -4.44 14.65 6.05
C TYR A 610 -5.66 14.15 6.85
N THR A 611 -6.11 12.94 6.52
CA THR A 611 -7.14 12.21 7.26
C THR A 611 -6.57 11.54 8.52
N SER A 612 -7.42 11.13 9.46
CA SER A 612 -6.98 10.39 10.66
C SER A 612 -6.23 9.09 10.32
N ALA A 613 -6.66 8.38 9.28
CA ALA A 613 -5.97 7.17 8.82
C ALA A 613 -4.57 7.48 8.26
N GLU A 614 -4.43 8.59 7.51
CA GLU A 614 -3.15 9.05 6.98
C GLU A 614 -2.22 9.52 8.11
N PHE A 615 -2.72 10.26 9.10
CA PHE A 615 -1.94 10.64 10.28
C PHE A 615 -1.39 9.43 11.02
N TYR A 616 -2.22 8.41 11.26
CA TYR A 616 -1.74 7.17 11.87
C TYR A 616 -0.70 6.47 10.99
N SER A 617 -0.90 6.42 9.67
CA SER A 617 0.04 5.79 8.74
C SER A 617 1.41 6.48 8.77
N LEU A 618 1.43 7.81 8.69
CA LEU A 618 2.63 8.64 8.80
C LEU A 618 3.34 8.35 10.12
N PHE A 619 2.62 8.42 11.24
CA PHE A 619 3.16 8.14 12.56
C PHE A 619 3.69 6.71 12.72
N ALA A 620 2.98 5.72 12.21
CA ALA A 620 3.41 4.33 12.29
C ALA A 620 4.67 4.07 11.44
N SER A 621 4.80 4.76 10.31
CA SER A 621 5.94 4.65 9.41
C SER A 621 7.20 5.37 9.92
N ASP A 622 7.01 6.47 10.67
CA ASP A 622 8.08 7.33 11.18
C ASP A 622 8.17 7.36 12.71
N ARG A 623 7.69 6.29 13.37
CA ARG A 623 7.66 6.14 14.84
C ARG A 623 9.03 6.30 15.53
N GLY A 624 10.12 6.24 14.76
CA GLY A 624 11.48 6.40 15.27
C GLY A 624 11.99 7.84 15.26
N ASN A 625 11.19 8.80 14.79
CA ASN A 625 11.53 10.20 14.74
C ASN A 625 11.05 10.92 16.03
N PRO A 626 11.97 11.44 16.87
CA PRO A 626 11.60 12.18 18.08
C PRO A 626 10.90 13.50 17.79
N TYR A 627 11.08 14.05 16.59
CA TYR A 627 10.49 15.31 16.14
C TYR A 627 9.29 15.11 15.21
N PHE A 628 8.74 13.89 15.14
CA PHE A 628 7.67 13.55 14.18
C PHE A 628 6.53 14.58 14.15
N LEU A 629 6.04 15.00 15.32
CA LEU A 629 4.92 15.92 15.42
C LEU A 629 5.30 17.33 14.95
N GLN A 630 6.49 17.81 15.34
CA GLN A 630 7.03 19.09 14.90
C GLN A 630 7.27 19.09 13.39
N ASP A 631 7.92 18.06 12.86
CA ASP A 631 8.18 17.90 11.43
C ASP A 631 6.88 17.84 10.63
N LEU A 632 5.86 17.16 11.15
CA LEU A 632 4.53 17.11 10.55
C LEU A 632 3.89 18.51 10.47
N ILE A 633 3.95 19.29 11.56
CA ILE A 633 3.42 20.66 11.58
C ILE A 633 4.17 21.54 10.58
N HIS A 634 5.51 21.56 10.63
CA HIS A 634 6.32 22.35 9.70
C HIS A 634 6.05 21.95 8.24
N LYS A 635 5.89 20.65 7.96
CA LYS A 635 5.49 20.17 6.64
C LYS A 635 4.14 20.77 6.25
N MET A 636 3.11 20.65 7.08
CA MET A 636 1.77 21.16 6.77
C MET A 636 1.74 22.69 6.58
N GLU A 637 2.50 23.43 7.37
CA GLU A 637 2.65 24.89 7.22
C GLU A 637 3.36 25.26 5.92
N SER A 638 4.46 24.57 5.59
CA SER A 638 5.18 24.76 4.32
C SER A 638 4.31 24.44 3.09
N GLU A 639 3.33 23.55 3.26
CA GLU A 639 2.34 23.20 2.25
C GLU A 639 1.15 24.15 2.20
N SER A 640 1.12 25.17 3.06
CA SER A 640 0.01 26.13 3.20
C SER A 640 -1.33 25.43 3.45
N VAL A 641 -1.32 24.37 4.26
CA VAL A 641 -2.53 23.66 4.66
C VAL A 641 -3.37 24.57 5.57
N VAL A 642 -4.68 24.61 5.37
CA VAL A 642 -5.63 25.35 6.22
C VAL A 642 -6.63 24.40 6.85
N LEU A 643 -7.09 24.70 8.07
CA LEU A 643 -8.15 23.95 8.71
C LEU A 643 -9.51 24.46 8.21
N LEU A 644 -10.35 23.59 7.68
CA LEU A 644 -11.73 23.89 7.30
C LEU A 644 -12.69 22.93 7.99
N CYS A 645 -13.97 23.31 8.13
CA CYS A 645 -14.99 22.30 8.39
C CYS A 645 -15.28 21.52 7.11
N ARG A 646 -15.85 20.32 7.23
CA ARG A 646 -16.17 19.45 6.10
C ARG A 646 -17.09 20.13 5.09
N ALA A 647 -18.02 20.96 5.56
CA ALA A 647 -18.89 21.76 4.71
C ALA A 647 -18.10 22.77 3.86
N HIS A 648 -17.28 23.61 4.46
CA HIS A 648 -16.44 24.57 3.73
C HIS A 648 -15.40 23.88 2.86
N HIS A 649 -14.83 22.76 3.32
CA HIS A 649 -13.92 21.96 2.51
C HIS A 649 -14.60 21.46 1.24
N ARG A 650 -15.82 20.92 1.34
CA ARG A 650 -16.59 20.46 0.18
C ARG A 650 -16.91 21.58 -0.80
N LEU A 651 -17.20 22.79 -0.31
CA LEU A 651 -17.45 23.96 -1.17
C LEU A 651 -16.26 24.30 -2.06
N LYS A 652 -15.03 24.10 -1.58
CA LYS A 652 -13.82 24.30 -2.39
C LYS A 652 -13.67 23.26 -3.52
N HIS A 653 -14.31 22.10 -3.41
CA HIS A 653 -14.17 20.98 -4.36
C HIS A 653 -15.34 20.81 -5.34
N VAL A 654 -16.24 21.80 -5.45
CA VAL A 654 -17.43 21.75 -6.34
C VAL A 654 -17.42 22.89 -7.36
N PRO A 655 -16.47 22.89 -8.31
CA PRO A 655 -16.27 24.00 -9.25
C PRO A 655 -17.54 24.30 -10.06
N HIS A 656 -18.28 23.28 -10.48
CA HIS A 656 -19.54 23.49 -11.23
C HIS A 656 -20.68 24.08 -10.40
N PHE A 657 -20.66 23.99 -9.07
CA PHE A 657 -21.61 24.77 -8.28
C PHE A 657 -21.25 26.25 -8.31
N ILE A 658 -19.96 26.56 -8.11
CA ILE A 658 -19.45 27.93 -8.13
C ILE A 658 -19.69 28.57 -9.50
N SER A 659 -19.25 27.91 -10.59
CA SER A 659 -19.41 28.42 -11.95
C SER A 659 -20.87 28.70 -12.30
N PHE A 660 -21.82 27.89 -11.82
CA PHE A 660 -23.24 28.01 -12.16
C PHE A 660 -24.11 28.52 -11.00
N LYS A 661 -23.51 29.15 -9.98
CA LYS A 661 -24.22 29.59 -8.75
C LYS A 661 -25.37 30.52 -9.10
N LYS A 662 -25.16 31.47 -10.02
CA LYS A 662 -26.19 32.43 -10.47
C LYS A 662 -27.47 31.75 -10.95
N LEU A 663 -27.35 30.66 -11.72
CA LEU A 663 -28.50 29.89 -12.19
C LEU A 663 -29.07 29.00 -11.08
N ILE A 664 -28.22 28.27 -10.37
CA ILE A 664 -28.65 27.26 -9.38
C ILE A 664 -29.35 27.92 -8.19
N CYS A 665 -28.81 29.04 -7.73
CA CYS A 665 -29.28 29.77 -6.55
C CYS A 665 -30.16 30.96 -6.90
N TRP A 666 -30.35 31.24 -8.19
CA TRP A 666 -31.16 32.34 -8.71
C TRP A 666 -30.73 33.70 -8.15
N GLU A 667 -29.42 33.96 -8.23
CA GLU A 667 -28.75 35.09 -7.56
C GLU A 667 -28.71 36.33 -8.46
N GLU A 668 -29.08 37.49 -7.92
CA GLU A 668 -29.05 38.79 -8.62
C GLU A 668 -29.76 38.73 -9.99
N ILE A 669 -31.02 38.32 -9.96
CA ILE A 669 -31.87 38.28 -11.15
C ILE A 669 -32.59 39.63 -11.28
N PRO A 670 -32.52 40.30 -12.44
CA PRO A 670 -33.21 41.56 -12.66
C PRO A 670 -34.71 41.50 -12.32
N ILE A 671 -35.25 42.60 -11.79
CA ILE A 671 -36.60 42.67 -11.20
C ILE A 671 -37.69 42.39 -12.26
N GLU A 672 -37.40 42.65 -13.53
CA GLU A 672 -38.31 42.40 -14.66
C GLU A 672 -38.60 40.91 -14.91
N PHE A 673 -37.75 40.01 -14.39
CA PHE A 673 -37.86 38.56 -14.51
C PHE A 673 -38.48 37.91 -13.25
N PRO A 674 -38.95 36.65 -13.34
CA PRO A 674 -39.43 35.91 -12.18
C PRO A 674 -38.38 35.83 -11.07
N GLN A 675 -38.79 36.12 -9.84
CA GLN A 675 -37.87 36.23 -8.69
C GLN A 675 -37.58 34.87 -8.04
N LYS A 676 -38.31 33.83 -8.42
CA LYS A 676 -38.01 32.45 -8.03
C LYS A 676 -37.86 31.57 -9.27
N ILE A 677 -36.79 30.80 -9.32
CA ILE A 677 -36.55 29.88 -10.45
C ILE A 677 -37.70 28.89 -10.66
N PHE A 678 -38.36 28.45 -9.58
CA PHE A 678 -39.44 27.47 -9.64
C PHE A 678 -40.80 28.07 -10.06
N GLU A 679 -40.89 29.38 -10.34
CA GLU A 679 -42.02 29.99 -11.04
C GLU A 679 -41.95 29.75 -12.57
N LEU A 680 -40.79 29.32 -13.07
CA LEU A 680 -40.59 28.96 -14.47
C LEU A 680 -41.06 27.53 -14.75
N SER A 681 -41.49 27.28 -16.00
CA SER A 681 -41.82 25.91 -16.40
C SER A 681 -40.56 25.03 -16.44
N PRO A 682 -40.68 23.71 -16.23
CA PRO A 682 -39.56 22.79 -16.29
C PRO A 682 -38.76 22.90 -17.59
N GLU A 683 -39.45 23.10 -18.71
CA GLU A 683 -38.85 23.27 -20.03
C GLU A 683 -37.90 24.48 -20.07
N ILE A 684 -38.33 25.62 -19.52
CA ILE A 684 -37.53 26.85 -19.49
C ILE A 684 -36.30 26.67 -18.61
N ILE A 685 -36.44 26.06 -17.43
CA ILE A 685 -35.31 25.78 -16.53
C ILE A 685 -34.26 24.89 -17.24
N HIS A 686 -34.70 23.86 -17.97
CA HIS A 686 -33.80 23.01 -18.74
C HIS A 686 -33.15 23.74 -19.92
N MET A 687 -33.88 24.64 -20.59
CA MET A 687 -33.32 25.48 -21.65
C MET A 687 -32.26 26.45 -21.12
N LEU A 688 -32.50 27.07 -19.95
CA LEU A 688 -31.52 27.91 -19.26
C LEU A 688 -30.27 27.12 -18.90
N ALA A 689 -30.41 25.91 -18.34
CA ALA A 689 -29.27 25.04 -18.04
C ALA A 689 -28.46 24.68 -19.31
N ILE A 690 -29.13 24.43 -20.44
CA ILE A 690 -28.47 24.20 -21.73
C ILE A 690 -27.67 25.43 -22.17
N LEU A 691 -28.30 26.61 -22.13
CA LEU A 691 -27.69 27.88 -22.53
C LEU A 691 -26.47 28.22 -21.67
N CYS A 692 -26.60 28.17 -20.35
CA CYS A 692 -25.50 28.50 -19.44
C CYS A 692 -24.29 27.59 -19.70
N VAL A 693 -24.49 26.28 -19.82
CA VAL A 693 -23.40 25.31 -20.06
C VAL A 693 -22.81 25.43 -21.47
N ASP A 694 -23.62 25.74 -22.48
CA ASP A 694 -23.14 25.86 -23.85
C ASP A 694 -22.39 27.18 -24.11
N ASN A 695 -22.60 28.21 -23.28
CA ASN A 695 -21.96 29.53 -23.45
C ASN A 695 -20.83 29.82 -22.44
N TYR A 696 -20.79 29.14 -21.28
CA TYR A 696 -19.70 29.31 -20.32
C TYR A 696 -18.35 28.83 -20.86
N TYR A 697 -17.30 29.64 -20.74
CA TYR A 697 -16.03 29.43 -21.44
C TYR A 697 -15.36 28.08 -21.13
N GLU A 698 -15.40 27.60 -19.88
CA GLU A 698 -14.79 26.31 -19.52
C GLU A 698 -15.59 25.10 -20.03
N THR A 699 -16.86 25.28 -20.39
CA THR A 699 -17.74 24.18 -20.77
C THR A 699 -18.10 24.20 -22.25
N LYS A 700 -18.08 25.36 -22.92
CA LYS A 700 -18.42 25.49 -24.35
C LYS A 700 -17.52 24.64 -25.24
N SER A 701 -16.23 24.54 -24.91
CA SER A 701 -15.23 23.74 -25.64
C SER A 701 -15.28 22.24 -25.30
N LYS A 702 -16.01 21.84 -24.25
CA LYS A 702 -16.09 20.42 -23.83
C LYS A 702 -16.94 19.59 -24.79
N LYS A 703 -16.57 18.31 -24.92
CA LYS A 703 -17.34 17.30 -25.66
C LYS A 703 -18.80 17.25 -25.19
N LEU A 704 -19.71 16.90 -26.11
CA LEU A 704 -21.15 16.88 -25.85
C LEU A 704 -21.54 16.07 -24.61
N ASN A 705 -20.98 14.87 -24.45
CA ASN A 705 -21.27 14.00 -23.30
C ASN A 705 -20.90 14.66 -21.97
N LYS A 706 -19.77 15.38 -21.92
CA LYS A 706 -19.35 16.09 -20.71
C LYS A 706 -20.28 17.26 -20.41
N ARG A 707 -20.69 18.01 -21.43
CA ARG A 707 -21.70 19.07 -21.27
C ARG A 707 -23.05 18.51 -20.78
N ILE A 708 -23.48 17.35 -21.27
CA ILE A 708 -24.69 16.67 -20.79
C ILE A 708 -24.55 16.30 -19.31
N GLN A 709 -23.41 15.75 -18.89
CA GLN A 709 -23.16 15.45 -17.48
C GLN A 709 -23.25 16.69 -16.59
N ILE A 710 -22.67 17.82 -17.04
CA ILE A 710 -22.72 19.09 -16.30
C ILE A 710 -24.16 19.60 -16.20
N LYS A 711 -24.91 19.59 -17.31
CA LYS A 711 -26.34 19.96 -17.34
C LYS A 711 -27.16 19.14 -16.36
N ASN A 712 -27.01 17.81 -16.39
CA ASN A 712 -27.67 16.92 -15.43
C ASN A 712 -27.25 17.24 -13.98
N GLY A 713 -25.96 17.55 -13.77
CA GLY A 713 -25.44 17.99 -12.47
C GLY A 713 -26.04 19.30 -11.96
N ILE A 714 -26.43 20.23 -12.84
CA ILE A 714 -27.17 21.46 -12.50
C ILE A 714 -28.61 21.12 -12.12
N ILE A 715 -29.31 20.34 -12.96
CA ILE A 715 -30.71 19.94 -12.70
C ILE A 715 -30.83 19.17 -11.38
N ASN A 716 -29.88 18.29 -11.08
CA ASN A 716 -29.87 17.55 -9.81
C ASN A 716 -29.67 18.47 -8.59
N LYS A 717 -28.86 19.52 -8.73
CA LYS A 717 -28.73 20.54 -7.68
C LYS A 717 -30.02 21.33 -7.49
N LEU A 718 -30.71 21.69 -8.58
CA LEU A 718 -32.01 22.36 -8.49
C LEU A 718 -33.08 21.48 -7.82
N LYS A 719 -33.14 20.18 -8.12
CA LYS A 719 -34.02 19.24 -7.40
C LYS A 719 -33.73 19.22 -5.91
N LYS A 720 -32.45 19.09 -5.55
CA LYS A 720 -31.99 19.09 -4.17
C LYS A 720 -32.34 20.41 -3.47
N LYS A 721 -32.11 21.55 -4.12
CA LYS A 721 -32.45 22.87 -3.61
C LYS A 721 -33.95 22.98 -3.34
N TYR A 722 -34.80 22.60 -4.29
CA TYR A 722 -36.24 22.62 -4.11
C TYR A 722 -36.69 21.82 -2.87
N LEU A 723 -36.16 20.61 -2.69
CA LEU A 723 -36.51 19.79 -1.53
C LEU A 723 -36.05 20.41 -0.21
N ILE A 724 -34.84 20.99 -0.16
CA ILE A 724 -34.33 21.68 1.04
C ILE A 724 -35.13 22.96 1.32
N ASP A 725 -35.48 23.71 0.28
CA ASP A 725 -36.28 24.93 0.41
C ASP A 725 -37.68 24.61 0.92
N TYR A 726 -38.30 23.54 0.39
CA TYR A 726 -39.65 23.13 0.75
C TYR A 726 -39.74 22.55 2.17
N PHE A 727 -38.86 21.60 2.52
CA PHE A 727 -38.96 20.90 3.81
C PHE A 727 -38.19 21.58 4.94
N CYS A 728 -37.15 22.35 4.64
CA CYS A 728 -36.23 22.89 5.64
C CYS A 728 -36.07 24.41 5.58
N ASN A 729 -36.97 25.11 4.88
CA ASN A 729 -36.91 26.56 4.67
C ASN A 729 -35.55 27.05 4.13
N GLY A 730 -34.90 26.21 3.32
CA GLY A 730 -33.60 26.54 2.73
C GLY A 730 -32.43 26.46 3.70
N LEU A 731 -32.62 25.98 4.93
CA LEU A 731 -31.59 25.90 5.98
C LEU A 731 -31.33 24.45 6.38
N CYS A 732 -30.17 24.19 7.01
CA CYS A 732 -29.96 22.91 7.68
C CYS A 732 -30.89 22.84 8.91
N PRO A 733 -31.81 21.87 9.01
CA PRO A 733 -32.81 21.84 10.08
C PRO A 733 -32.19 21.61 11.47
N CYS A 734 -30.99 21.04 11.53
CA CYS A 734 -30.31 20.77 12.80
C CYS A 734 -29.50 21.97 13.33
N CYS A 735 -28.67 22.60 12.50
CA CYS A 735 -27.82 23.71 12.95
C CYS A 735 -28.39 25.10 12.60
N GLY A 736 -29.19 25.24 11.55
CA GLY A 736 -29.68 26.52 11.06
C GLY A 736 -28.63 27.42 10.39
N GLU A 737 -27.37 26.97 10.28
CA GLU A 737 -26.25 27.84 9.86
C GLU A 737 -25.99 27.77 8.35
N PHE A 738 -25.98 26.55 7.79
CA PHE A 738 -25.80 26.36 6.36
C PHE A 738 -27.13 26.50 5.62
N ASN A 739 -27.09 27.21 4.50
CA ASN A 739 -28.26 27.55 3.69
C ASN A 739 -28.13 27.06 2.23
N SER A 740 -29.25 26.88 1.52
CA SER A 740 -29.30 26.38 0.14
C SER A 740 -28.90 27.42 -0.92
N LYS A 741 -28.83 28.70 -0.57
CA LYS A 741 -28.42 29.80 -1.46
C LYS A 741 -26.91 29.87 -1.63
N ASP A 742 -26.17 29.69 -0.54
CA ASP A 742 -24.71 29.83 -0.53
C ASP A 742 -23.99 28.49 -0.37
N HIS A 743 -24.67 27.50 0.24
CA HIS A 743 -24.03 26.27 0.71
C HIS A 743 -24.67 24.99 0.17
N LEU A 744 -25.50 25.03 -0.87
CA LEU A 744 -26.23 23.86 -1.39
C LEU A 744 -25.41 22.55 -1.53
N PRO A 745 -24.14 22.56 -1.97
CA PRO A 745 -23.35 21.34 -2.08
C PRO A 745 -23.07 20.66 -0.75
N VAL A 746 -23.11 21.37 0.37
CA VAL A 746 -22.74 20.82 1.69
C VAL A 746 -23.79 19.89 2.28
N PHE A 747 -25.00 19.89 1.74
CA PHE A 747 -26.08 19.06 2.25
C PHE A 747 -25.90 17.59 1.82
N ASP A 748 -26.06 16.65 2.72
CA ASP A 748 -26.12 15.22 2.44
C ASP A 748 -27.45 14.67 2.92
N PHE A 749 -27.91 13.62 2.27
CA PHE A 749 -29.06 12.87 2.74
C PHE A 749 -28.62 11.98 3.89
N ASN A 750 -29.33 12.08 5.02
CA ASN A 750 -29.09 11.33 6.24
C ASN A 750 -30.32 10.45 6.52
N HIS A 751 -30.09 9.17 6.80
CA HIS A 751 -31.11 8.23 7.28
C HIS A 751 -31.20 8.29 8.82
N LEU A 752 -32.39 8.07 9.38
CA LEU A 752 -32.53 7.96 10.85
C LEU A 752 -31.79 6.73 11.39
N GLU A 753 -31.94 5.58 10.72
CA GLU A 753 -31.25 4.34 11.04
C GLU A 753 -30.16 4.06 9.99
N GLU A 754 -28.97 3.62 10.44
CA GLU A 754 -27.91 3.11 9.55
C GLU A 754 -28.32 1.75 8.97
N SER A 755 -29.36 1.69 8.14
CA SER A 755 -29.71 0.48 7.41
C SER A 755 -28.62 0.16 6.39
N SER A 756 -28.13 -1.07 6.43
CA SER A 756 -26.78 -1.43 5.97
C SER A 756 -26.56 -1.55 4.46
N GLU A 757 -27.50 -1.15 3.57
CA GLU A 757 -27.49 -1.74 2.22
C GLU A 757 -27.62 -0.86 0.96
N ASP A 758 -27.72 0.48 0.96
CA ASP A 758 -27.89 1.15 -0.36
C ASP A 758 -27.29 2.56 -0.56
N SER A 759 -26.04 2.78 -0.12
CA SER A 759 -25.32 4.03 -0.44
C SER A 759 -25.18 4.27 -1.96
N ASP A 760 -25.16 3.20 -2.76
CA ASP A 760 -25.07 3.28 -4.22
C ASP A 760 -26.40 3.74 -4.85
N TYR A 761 -27.53 3.50 -4.19
CA TYR A 761 -28.85 3.85 -4.70
C TYR A 761 -29.13 5.36 -4.64
N VAL A 762 -28.78 6.06 -3.57
CA VAL A 762 -28.99 7.53 -3.48
C VAL A 762 -28.19 8.26 -4.57
N SER A 763 -27.02 7.74 -4.94
CA SER A 763 -26.23 8.28 -6.05
C SER A 763 -26.87 8.03 -7.44
N ARG A 764 -27.67 6.96 -7.57
CA ARG A 764 -28.42 6.63 -8.80
C ARG A 764 -29.84 7.21 -8.80
N SER A 765 -30.38 7.59 -7.64
CA SER A 765 -31.74 8.11 -7.46
C SER A 765 -31.90 9.54 -7.99
N PHE A 766 -30.81 10.25 -8.31
CA PHE A 766 -30.88 11.59 -8.90
C PHE A 766 -31.56 11.64 -10.28
N TYR A 767 -31.67 10.51 -10.98
CA TYR A 767 -32.48 10.39 -12.20
C TYR A 767 -33.98 10.32 -11.93
N LEU A 768 -34.39 10.07 -10.68
CA LEU A 768 -35.80 10.00 -10.31
C LEU A 768 -36.47 11.39 -10.42
N PRO A 769 -37.77 11.42 -10.75
CA PRO A 769 -38.60 12.61 -10.57
C PRO A 769 -38.58 13.09 -9.11
N THR A 770 -38.74 14.40 -8.90
CA THR A 770 -38.67 15.03 -7.57
C THR A 770 -39.66 14.41 -6.58
N SER A 771 -40.87 14.09 -7.02
CA SER A 771 -41.89 13.47 -6.16
C SER A 771 -41.48 12.06 -5.71
N LYS A 772 -40.88 11.26 -6.60
CA LYS A 772 -40.38 9.93 -6.26
C LYS A 772 -39.19 10.00 -5.30
N LEU A 773 -38.34 11.00 -5.46
CA LEU A 773 -37.22 11.24 -4.55
C LEU A 773 -37.75 11.59 -3.15
N ALA A 774 -38.70 12.52 -3.06
CA ALA A 774 -39.32 12.90 -1.78
C ALA A 774 -40.02 11.70 -1.10
N ASN A 775 -40.89 10.97 -1.81
CA ASN A 775 -41.55 9.76 -1.29
C ASN A 775 -40.54 8.76 -0.71
N LYS A 776 -39.39 8.58 -1.39
CA LYS A 776 -38.36 7.68 -0.91
C LYS A 776 -37.70 8.20 0.37
N MET A 777 -37.42 9.50 0.45
CA MET A 777 -36.86 10.12 1.65
C MET A 777 -37.79 9.98 2.86
N GLU A 778 -39.11 10.05 2.65
CA GLU A 778 -40.12 9.78 3.69
C GLU A 778 -40.12 8.30 4.12
N ILE A 779 -40.10 7.36 3.16
CA ILE A 779 -40.04 5.91 3.45
C ILE A 779 -38.77 5.54 4.22
N GLU A 780 -37.64 6.16 3.90
CA GLU A 780 -36.35 5.91 4.55
C GLU A 780 -36.16 6.69 5.85
N GLU A 781 -37.20 7.39 6.32
CA GLU A 781 -37.16 8.25 7.51
C GLU A 781 -35.93 9.15 7.51
N GLY A 782 -35.70 9.83 6.39
CA GLY A 782 -34.49 10.60 6.15
C GLY A 782 -34.73 12.09 5.90
N GLY A 783 -33.63 12.84 5.85
CA GLY A 783 -33.65 14.28 5.61
C GLY A 783 -32.32 14.81 5.07
N TYR A 784 -32.33 16.03 4.51
CA TYR A 784 -31.10 16.71 4.11
C TYR A 784 -30.48 17.47 5.29
N LEU A 785 -29.24 17.14 5.60
CA LEU A 785 -28.46 17.80 6.65
C LEU A 785 -27.17 18.38 6.07
N CYS A 786 -26.62 19.46 6.64
CA CYS A 786 -25.25 19.83 6.29
C CYS A 786 -24.29 18.69 6.69
N CYS A 787 -23.24 18.49 5.91
CA CYS A 787 -22.31 17.38 6.10
C CYS A 787 -21.59 17.41 7.46
N ASN A 788 -21.49 18.57 8.13
CA ASN A 788 -20.99 18.65 9.51
C ASN A 788 -21.95 17.99 10.51
N CYS A 789 -23.26 18.26 10.41
CA CYS A 789 -24.27 17.63 11.27
C CYS A 789 -24.43 16.15 10.94
N HIS A 790 -24.46 15.81 9.65
CA HIS A 790 -24.49 14.42 9.17
C HIS A 790 -23.32 13.61 9.75
N THR A 791 -22.08 14.12 9.65
CA THR A 791 -20.90 13.43 10.19
C THR A 791 -20.97 13.27 11.71
N LEU A 792 -21.49 14.27 12.44
CA LEU A 792 -21.63 14.19 13.89
C LEU A 792 -22.64 13.13 14.33
N ILE A 793 -23.74 12.96 13.60
CA ILE A 793 -24.74 11.90 13.88
C ILE A 793 -24.10 10.52 13.81
N HIS A 794 -23.29 10.28 12.77
CA HIS A 794 -22.58 9.01 12.53
C HIS A 794 -21.27 8.87 13.32
N GLU A 795 -20.89 9.87 14.13
CA GLU A 795 -19.70 9.78 14.96
C GLU A 795 -19.94 8.82 16.14
N ASP A 796 -19.07 7.84 16.31
CA ASP A 796 -19.15 6.91 17.45
C ASP A 796 -18.79 7.62 18.76
N ILE A 797 -19.81 7.95 19.57
CA ILE A 797 -19.67 8.67 20.84
C ILE A 797 -18.68 7.96 21.76
N GLY A 798 -18.66 6.62 21.76
CA GLY A 798 -17.78 5.82 22.60
C GLY A 798 -16.29 6.05 22.32
N LYS A 799 -15.94 6.71 21.21
CA LYS A 799 -14.57 7.12 20.89
C LYS A 799 -14.21 8.51 21.39
N THR A 800 -15.17 9.35 21.77
CA THR A 800 -14.94 10.76 22.15
C THR A 800 -14.04 10.87 23.37
N ASP A 801 -14.33 10.10 24.41
CA ASP A 801 -13.55 10.05 25.66
C ASP A 801 -12.16 9.41 25.46
N LEU A 802 -11.98 8.69 24.36
CA LEU A 802 -10.69 8.12 23.97
C LEU A 802 -9.86 9.09 23.11
N VAL A 803 -10.44 10.19 22.65
CA VAL A 803 -9.74 11.21 21.85
C VAL A 803 -9.34 12.38 22.73
N TYR A 804 -10.29 12.95 23.49
CA TYR A 804 -10.06 14.11 24.34
C TYR A 804 -9.73 13.71 25.78
N GLU A 805 -8.72 14.36 26.36
CA GLU A 805 -8.39 14.20 27.78
C GLU A 805 -9.25 15.09 28.69
N ASP A 806 -9.76 16.21 28.16
CA ASP A 806 -10.63 17.12 28.90
C ASP A 806 -12.08 16.65 28.85
N GLU A 807 -12.58 16.17 29.98
CA GLU A 807 -13.96 15.70 30.15
C GLU A 807 -14.99 16.77 29.75
N LYS A 808 -14.70 18.06 29.96
CA LYS A 808 -15.62 19.14 29.57
C LYS A 808 -15.83 19.18 28.06
N ILE A 809 -14.78 18.92 27.28
CA ILE A 809 -14.85 18.86 25.81
C ILE A 809 -15.71 17.67 25.37
N SER A 810 -15.51 16.50 25.98
CA SER A 810 -16.35 15.32 25.73
C SER A 810 -17.83 15.60 26.00
N GLN A 811 -18.15 16.22 27.14
CA GLN A 811 -19.53 16.56 27.50
C GLN A 811 -20.16 17.57 26.52
N ILE A 812 -19.38 18.55 26.02
CA ILE A 812 -19.85 19.47 24.97
C ILE A 812 -20.23 18.72 23.69
N ILE A 813 -19.39 17.76 23.26
CA ILE A 813 -19.64 16.97 22.04
C ILE A 813 -20.87 16.07 22.20
N ILE A 814 -21.01 15.40 23.34
CA ILE A 814 -22.17 14.54 23.65
C ILE A 814 -23.46 15.38 23.63
N LYS A 815 -23.45 16.54 24.31
CA LYS A 815 -24.60 17.46 24.34
C LYS A 815 -24.96 17.99 22.95
N ASP A 816 -23.96 18.39 22.16
CA ASP A 816 -24.15 18.84 20.78
C ASP A 816 -24.76 17.74 19.92
N LYS A 817 -24.20 16.52 19.97
CA LYS A 817 -24.73 15.38 19.21
C LYS A 817 -26.17 15.04 19.60
N ASN A 818 -26.48 14.96 20.90
CA ASN A 818 -27.84 14.70 21.37
C ASN A 818 -28.82 15.77 20.89
N SER A 819 -28.42 17.06 20.96
CA SER A 819 -29.24 18.14 20.42
C SER A 819 -29.47 18.01 18.91
N ILE A 820 -28.45 17.62 18.14
CA ILE A 820 -28.56 17.43 16.70
C ILE A 820 -29.43 16.21 16.35
N LEU A 821 -29.30 15.10 17.08
CA LEU A 821 -30.15 13.92 16.90
C LEU A 821 -31.62 14.23 17.14
N GLU A 822 -31.93 14.93 18.23
CA GLU A 822 -33.31 15.31 18.55
C GLU A 822 -33.90 16.28 17.52
N LYS A 823 -33.10 17.23 17.03
CA LYS A 823 -33.54 18.10 15.92
C LYS A 823 -33.71 17.32 14.62
N ASN A 824 -32.86 16.35 14.32
CA ASN A 824 -32.97 15.53 13.12
C ASN A 824 -34.29 14.73 13.12
N LYS A 825 -34.60 14.05 14.23
CA LYS A 825 -35.87 13.31 14.41
C LYS A 825 -37.11 14.18 14.21
N LYS A 826 -37.06 15.44 14.67
CA LYS A 826 -38.17 16.40 14.53
C LYS A 826 -38.34 16.94 13.11
N ASN A 827 -37.32 16.81 12.26
CA ASN A 827 -37.29 17.36 10.90
C ASN A 827 -37.15 16.27 9.84
N LEU A 828 -37.60 15.05 10.16
CA LEU A 828 -37.73 13.99 9.17
C LEU A 828 -38.76 14.40 8.12
N ILE A 829 -38.50 14.00 6.87
CA ILE A 829 -39.40 14.35 5.77
C ILE A 829 -40.69 13.55 5.91
N GLN A 830 -41.80 14.28 5.94
CA GLN A 830 -43.16 13.74 6.02
C GLN A 830 -44.05 14.46 5.01
N ASN A 831 -45.19 13.87 4.69
CA ASN A 831 -46.24 14.45 3.84
C ASN A 831 -45.77 14.75 2.41
N THR A 832 -45.05 13.83 1.78
CA THR A 832 -44.46 14.08 0.44
C THR A 832 -45.47 14.03 -0.71
N LYS A 833 -46.74 13.69 -0.43
CA LYS A 833 -47.84 13.64 -1.42
C LYS A 833 -48.05 14.97 -2.16
N SER A 834 -47.72 16.10 -1.55
CA SER A 834 -47.83 17.44 -2.13
C SER A 834 -46.65 17.83 -3.04
N ILE A 835 -45.60 17.00 -3.12
CA ILE A 835 -44.40 17.32 -3.89
C ILE A 835 -44.63 17.13 -5.38
N GLU A 836 -44.58 18.24 -6.12
CA GLU A 836 -44.70 18.24 -7.56
C GLU A 836 -43.40 17.86 -8.29
N ASN A 837 -43.54 17.40 -9.53
CA ASN A 837 -42.41 17.14 -10.42
C ASN A 837 -41.98 18.40 -11.18
N ILE A 838 -41.66 19.45 -10.43
CA ILE A 838 -41.35 20.81 -10.92
C ILE A 838 -40.17 20.91 -11.92
N LEU A 839 -39.39 19.84 -12.10
CA LEU A 839 -38.24 19.78 -13.01
C LEU A 839 -38.36 18.68 -14.07
N LYS A 840 -39.52 18.00 -14.17
CA LYS A 840 -39.79 17.01 -15.21
C LYS A 840 -40.39 17.71 -16.43
N PRO A 841 -39.66 17.87 -17.54
CA PRO A 841 -40.22 18.48 -18.73
C PRO A 841 -41.25 17.55 -19.37
N SER A 842 -42.29 18.16 -19.95
CA SER A 842 -43.34 17.45 -20.71
C SER A 842 -42.80 16.80 -21.99
N PHE A 843 -41.64 17.23 -22.48
CA PHE A 843 -40.94 16.64 -23.62
C PHE A 843 -39.43 16.78 -23.50
N ARG A 844 -38.69 16.02 -24.32
CA ARG A 844 -37.23 16.12 -24.38
C ARG A 844 -36.79 17.46 -24.97
N ILE A 845 -36.14 18.29 -24.14
CA ILE A 845 -35.54 19.56 -24.57
C ILE A 845 -34.31 19.32 -25.43
N GLN A 846 -34.25 20.04 -26.55
CA GLN A 846 -33.16 20.01 -27.53
C GLN A 846 -32.75 21.44 -27.88
N ARG A 847 -31.50 21.64 -28.35
CA ARG A 847 -30.99 22.96 -28.78
C ARG A 847 -31.81 23.63 -29.87
N SER A 848 -32.47 22.84 -30.73
CA SER A 848 -33.38 23.36 -31.75
C SER A 848 -34.47 24.22 -31.13
N HIS A 849 -35.06 23.81 -29.99
CA HIS A 849 -36.11 24.60 -29.32
C HIS A 849 -35.62 25.99 -28.90
N ILE A 850 -34.41 26.08 -28.35
CA ILE A 850 -33.80 27.36 -27.94
C ILE A 850 -33.57 28.24 -29.15
N LYS A 851 -32.97 27.68 -30.21
CA LYS A 851 -32.76 28.40 -31.46
C LYS A 851 -34.10 28.92 -32.02
N PHE A 852 -35.21 28.17 -31.87
CA PHE A 852 -36.47 28.51 -32.54
C PHE A 852 -37.13 29.68 -31.84
N LEU A 853 -37.09 29.67 -30.50
CA LEU A 853 -37.53 30.79 -29.69
C LEU A 853 -36.72 32.06 -29.99
N PHE A 854 -35.39 31.94 -30.12
CA PHE A 854 -34.54 33.07 -30.53
C PHE A 854 -34.87 33.57 -31.94
N SER A 855 -35.04 32.69 -32.92
CA SER A 855 -35.37 33.10 -34.29
C SER A 855 -36.73 33.79 -34.40
N ILE A 856 -37.76 33.29 -33.68
CA ILE A 856 -39.04 34.00 -33.63
C ILE A 856 -38.85 35.38 -33.01
N TYR A 857 -38.02 35.50 -31.98
CA TYR A 857 -37.86 36.75 -31.24
C TYR A 857 -37.13 37.79 -32.10
N GLU A 858 -36.03 37.39 -32.73
CA GLU A 858 -35.27 38.26 -33.63
C GLU A 858 -36.09 38.64 -34.87
N ALA A 859 -36.80 37.68 -35.49
CA ALA A 859 -37.71 37.99 -36.60
C ALA A 859 -38.83 38.97 -36.17
N SER A 860 -39.34 38.83 -34.94
CA SER A 860 -40.40 39.70 -34.40
C SER A 860 -39.94 41.13 -34.10
N LYS A 861 -38.62 41.36 -33.98
CA LYS A 861 -38.07 42.71 -33.87
C LYS A 861 -38.06 43.44 -35.22
N GLN A 862 -37.94 42.69 -36.32
CA GLN A 862 -37.84 43.25 -37.67
C GLN A 862 -39.22 43.40 -38.33
N LYS A 863 -40.15 42.51 -38.02
CA LYS A 863 -41.50 42.50 -38.56
C LYS A 863 -42.49 42.14 -37.46
N ASN A 864 -43.65 42.80 -37.45
CA ASN A 864 -44.73 42.46 -36.52
C ASN A 864 -45.28 41.03 -36.73
N LEU A 865 -45.08 40.47 -37.93
CA LEU A 865 -45.54 39.15 -38.34
C LEU A 865 -44.34 38.26 -38.68
N VAL A 866 -44.20 37.12 -38.00
CA VAL A 866 -43.18 36.10 -38.31
C VAL A 866 -43.86 34.90 -38.95
N THR A 867 -43.46 34.54 -40.17
CA THR A 867 -44.03 33.38 -40.87
C THR A 867 -43.09 32.16 -40.85
N THR A 868 -43.61 30.99 -41.23
CA THR A 868 -42.77 29.79 -41.43
C THR A 868 -41.67 30.01 -42.48
N GLY A 869 -41.95 30.88 -43.48
CA GLY A 869 -40.98 31.28 -44.48
C GLY A 869 -39.84 32.11 -43.88
N ASP A 870 -40.16 33.07 -43.01
CA ASP A 870 -39.14 33.86 -42.30
C ASP A 870 -38.27 32.95 -41.43
N LEU A 871 -38.87 32.02 -40.67
CA LEU A 871 -38.14 31.08 -39.83
C LEU A 871 -37.25 30.11 -40.64
N SER A 872 -37.72 29.65 -41.80
CA SER A 872 -36.95 28.81 -42.72
C SER A 872 -35.69 29.53 -43.22
N LYS A 873 -35.81 30.82 -43.57
CA LYS A 873 -34.68 31.68 -43.94
C LYS A 873 -33.69 31.87 -42.80
N TYR A 874 -34.17 32.19 -41.60
CA TYR A 874 -33.33 32.37 -40.40
C TYR A 874 -32.53 31.10 -40.02
N TYR A 875 -33.06 29.93 -40.34
CA TYR A 875 -32.47 28.65 -39.95
C TYR A 875 -31.66 27.93 -41.01
N ASN A 876 -31.74 28.40 -42.26
CA ASN A 876 -31.27 27.66 -43.42
C ASN A 876 -31.82 26.21 -43.45
N ASN A 877 -33.12 26.06 -43.21
CA ASN A 877 -33.83 24.77 -43.21
C ASN A 877 -35.08 24.85 -44.10
N SER A 878 -35.66 23.71 -44.49
CA SER A 878 -36.90 23.71 -45.27
C SER A 878 -38.10 24.23 -44.47
N VAL A 879 -39.03 24.91 -45.15
CA VAL A 879 -40.32 25.37 -44.59
C VAL A 879 -41.06 24.22 -43.91
N SER A 880 -41.04 23.03 -44.52
CA SER A 880 -41.65 21.81 -43.99
C SER A 880 -41.03 21.35 -42.66
N TYR A 881 -39.72 21.52 -42.47
CA TYR A 881 -39.05 21.18 -41.21
C TYR A 881 -39.52 22.11 -40.08
N SER A 882 -39.53 23.42 -40.32
CA SER A 882 -40.03 24.42 -39.37
C SER A 882 -41.49 24.12 -39.01
N ALA A 883 -42.38 23.99 -40.00
CA ALA A 883 -43.80 23.66 -39.76
C ALA A 883 -43.98 22.39 -38.90
N ARG A 884 -43.23 21.33 -39.21
CA ARG A 884 -43.30 20.05 -38.49
C ARG A 884 -42.80 20.17 -37.05
N PHE A 885 -41.75 20.96 -36.82
CA PHE A 885 -41.24 21.24 -35.48
C PHE A 885 -42.31 21.90 -34.60
N PHE A 886 -42.93 22.98 -35.09
CA PHE A 886 -43.98 23.70 -34.38
C PHE A 886 -45.22 22.83 -34.15
N LYS A 887 -45.64 22.03 -35.14
CA LYS A 887 -46.83 21.17 -35.03
C LYS A 887 -46.68 20.12 -33.93
N ARG A 888 -45.49 19.53 -33.80
CA ARG A 888 -45.17 18.55 -32.74
C ARG A 888 -45.06 19.15 -31.34
N ARG A 889 -44.98 20.48 -31.22
CA ARG A 889 -44.73 21.22 -29.97
C ARG A 889 -45.76 22.33 -29.72
N LYS A 890 -46.94 22.22 -30.35
CA LYS A 890 -48.03 23.20 -30.30
C LYS A 890 -48.31 23.68 -28.87
N ILE A 891 -48.62 22.76 -27.96
CA ILE A 891 -48.98 23.05 -26.55
C ILE A 891 -47.90 23.90 -25.84
N PHE A 892 -46.63 23.52 -25.99
CA PHE A 892 -45.52 24.26 -25.36
C PHE A 892 -45.42 25.69 -25.89
N LEU A 893 -45.57 25.87 -27.19
CA LEU A 893 -45.36 27.16 -27.84
C LEU A 893 -46.57 28.09 -27.67
N GLU A 894 -47.77 27.55 -27.59
CA GLU A 894 -48.99 28.31 -27.27
C GLU A 894 -48.95 28.91 -25.85
N ASN A 895 -48.17 28.33 -24.92
CA ASN A 895 -47.95 28.94 -23.60
C ASN A 895 -47.13 30.24 -23.66
N TYR A 896 -46.33 30.42 -24.70
CA TYR A 896 -45.42 31.56 -24.88
C TYR A 896 -45.81 32.45 -26.06
N GLY A 897 -46.78 32.04 -26.87
CA GLY A 897 -47.15 32.74 -28.09
C GLY A 897 -48.48 32.32 -28.68
N LYS A 898 -48.85 32.91 -29.81
CA LYS A 898 -49.99 32.51 -30.63
C LYS A 898 -49.45 31.93 -31.94
N ILE A 899 -50.02 30.81 -32.37
CA ILE A 899 -49.71 30.20 -33.67
C ILE A 899 -50.97 30.22 -34.52
N ASN A 900 -50.99 31.01 -35.60
CA ASN A 900 -52.07 30.95 -36.58
C ASN A 900 -51.66 29.97 -37.67
N TRP A 901 -52.28 28.79 -37.67
CA TRP A 901 -52.01 27.76 -38.66
C TRP A 901 -52.54 28.17 -40.03
N GLY A 902 -51.64 28.29 -41.01
CA GLY A 902 -52.03 28.50 -42.40
C GLY A 902 -52.83 27.32 -42.95
N LYS A 903 -53.88 27.62 -43.72
CA LYS A 903 -54.65 26.64 -44.52
C LYS A 903 -54.14 26.64 -45.96
N GLY A 904 -53.92 25.45 -46.54
CA GLY A 904 -53.46 25.30 -47.92
C GLY A 904 -52.04 25.85 -48.14
N SER A 905 -51.88 26.79 -49.07
CA SER A 905 -50.60 27.45 -49.40
C SER A 905 -50.21 28.60 -48.45
N SER A 906 -51.11 29.01 -47.55
CA SER A 906 -50.82 30.09 -46.60
C SER A 906 -49.79 29.65 -45.55
N GLN A 907 -48.86 30.55 -45.22
CA GLN A 907 -47.81 30.27 -44.24
C GLN A 907 -48.38 30.29 -42.82
N THR A 908 -47.77 29.51 -41.92
CA THR A 908 -48.10 29.58 -40.49
C THR A 908 -47.47 30.83 -39.89
N GLU A 909 -48.24 31.56 -39.09
CA GLU A 909 -47.79 32.79 -38.43
C GLU A 909 -47.51 32.53 -36.95
N TYR A 910 -46.47 33.17 -36.43
CA TYR A 910 -45.99 33.03 -35.07
C TYR A 910 -45.92 34.39 -34.38
N TYR A 911 -46.50 34.48 -33.18
CA TYR A 911 -46.48 35.68 -32.36
C TYR A 911 -46.02 35.35 -30.94
N PHE A 912 -45.12 36.13 -30.36
CA PHE A 912 -44.85 36.03 -28.93
C PHE A 912 -45.87 36.82 -28.12
N ASN A 913 -46.42 36.20 -27.07
CA ASN A 913 -47.14 36.94 -26.04
C ASN A 913 -46.13 37.61 -25.08
N LYS A 914 -46.61 38.46 -24.16
CA LYS A 914 -45.74 39.16 -23.19
C LYS A 914 -44.87 38.21 -22.37
N LYS A 915 -45.40 37.03 -22.00
CA LYS A 915 -44.68 35.99 -21.26
C LYS A 915 -43.55 35.36 -22.08
N GLY A 916 -43.81 35.05 -23.36
CA GLY A 916 -42.80 34.51 -24.27
C GLY A 916 -41.66 35.49 -24.54
N LYS A 917 -41.97 36.78 -24.76
CA LYS A 917 -40.94 37.83 -24.91
C LYS A 917 -40.02 37.87 -23.69
N LYS A 918 -40.61 37.96 -22.49
CA LYS A 918 -39.85 37.94 -21.21
C LYS A 918 -38.99 36.69 -21.02
N VAL A 919 -39.47 35.52 -21.41
CA VAL A 919 -38.70 34.27 -21.32
C VAL A 919 -37.50 34.28 -22.25
N VAL A 920 -37.67 34.77 -23.48
CA VAL A 920 -36.55 34.88 -24.42
C VAL A 920 -35.54 35.92 -23.95
N GLU A 921 -35.99 37.05 -23.42
CA GLU A 921 -35.13 38.07 -22.80
C GLU A 921 -34.32 37.49 -21.63
N LEU A 922 -34.95 36.69 -20.77
CA LEU A 922 -34.26 35.98 -19.69
C LEU A 922 -33.21 34.98 -20.22
N MET A 923 -33.53 34.28 -21.31
CA MET A 923 -32.60 33.36 -21.97
C MET A 923 -31.41 34.10 -22.59
N ILE A 924 -31.63 35.27 -23.19
CA ILE A 924 -30.58 36.15 -23.71
C ILE A 924 -29.71 36.67 -22.55
N TYR A 925 -30.33 37.16 -21.47
CA TYR A 925 -29.63 37.60 -20.27
C TYR A 925 -28.65 36.54 -19.74
N PHE A 926 -29.12 35.30 -19.55
CA PHE A 926 -28.24 34.22 -19.07
C PHE A 926 -27.19 33.83 -20.11
N LYS A 927 -27.53 33.79 -21.40
CA LYS A 927 -26.58 33.52 -22.47
C LYS A 927 -25.43 34.53 -22.42
N ASP A 928 -25.76 35.82 -22.39
CA ASP A 928 -24.80 36.91 -22.46
C ASP A 928 -23.97 36.97 -21.17
N TYR A 929 -24.58 36.79 -20.00
CA TYR A 929 -23.86 36.67 -18.72
C TYR A 929 -22.78 35.57 -18.79
N TYR A 930 -23.13 34.34 -19.18
CA TYR A 930 -22.18 33.23 -19.22
C TYR A 930 -21.17 33.32 -20.38
N GLN A 931 -21.53 34.00 -21.47
CA GLN A 931 -20.63 34.27 -22.58
C GLN A 931 -19.57 35.31 -22.21
N ASN A 932 -19.95 36.30 -21.39
CA ASN A 932 -19.10 37.42 -20.99
C ASN A 932 -18.35 37.20 -19.67
N LEU A 933 -18.66 36.14 -18.92
CA LEU A 933 -17.83 35.67 -17.81
C LEU A 933 -16.41 35.38 -18.35
N LYS A 934 -15.49 36.31 -18.11
CA LYS A 934 -14.07 36.17 -18.47
C LYS A 934 -13.42 35.10 -17.58
N GLU A 935 -12.25 34.61 -18.01
CA GLU A 935 -11.32 33.88 -17.16
C GLU A 935 -10.85 34.80 -16.04
N ASP A 936 -11.61 34.86 -14.94
CA ASP A 936 -11.16 35.55 -13.75
C ASP A 936 -10.29 34.58 -12.96
N TYR A 937 -8.98 34.60 -13.24
CA TYR A 937 -7.98 33.77 -12.57
C TYR A 937 -7.81 34.08 -11.07
N SER A 938 -8.57 35.04 -10.54
CA SER A 938 -8.47 35.53 -9.16
C SER A 938 -9.33 34.76 -8.13
N ILE A 939 -10.20 33.84 -8.56
CA ILE A 939 -11.19 33.15 -7.68
C ILE A 939 -10.77 31.71 -7.28
N LEU A 940 -9.66 31.18 -7.81
CA LEU A 940 -9.05 29.91 -7.38
C LEU A 940 -7.91 30.16 -6.40
#